data_AF-Q57ZD7-F1
#
_entry.id   AF-Q57ZD7-F1
#
_cell.length_a   1.000
_cell.length_b   1.000
_cell.length_c   1.000
_cell.angle_alpha   90.00
_cell.angle_beta   90.00
_cell.angle_gamma   90.00
#
_symmetry.space_group_name_H-M   'P 1'
#
loop_
_entity.id
_entity.type
_entity.pdbx_description
1 polymer ?
#
loop_
_entity_poly.entity_id
_entity_poly.type
_entity_poly.pdbx_seq_one_letter_code
_entity_poly.pdbx_strand_id
1 'polypeptide(L)'
;MAKGKGKKKAVVDVFARLGKFQPVGILNTNEAIETADAEVVDTVLTISPPIPRVEVGIGLQFRCSVPILEGDVIQLSLPGFKAKPTVFTAECLDSQGGLLPTYFQGFWTGDGVRGDKRASQKQTVLLKCVRRIEMDQHVSISIPFALGLVSPDKVALNASKFKIRGDVVHAQDGKILKQVILSTQEVKKRPVIEEINEYKNLMLVMDKAGDLEKDDQFAGEELSVEELDHITESAYARCPYPVGFQWHIAVEVFHEYEECGLLLKTLMEGAISSVKKRDKLSLQREIAKNLGLKVGAVIVFQDVLNMLYGSLYPNFSSPVLLVIRLLTMEPIDIARTFLVDPPQLSVAQEIYSYFRIGDAEGMKKWEYTASVLLLVLHRESPSAPPHTARPPLFYGVKELPQEELRYLRSIPDGDWYMFPCFTMVRPNVNWLDEEAFAVPDSAVLFEIHDVTDAVEICDISMHPYDREWLLPMCSMFRVKSITAYDDRNGLTHVVLSSIGCLHGSVKDAVIPEDDQAVAKVVAKKLRGEMLEVARRSRYVAIHSYLTVRMQDRLRLNPATLVRAQYVDHYFEVKRSSQVKSTIEDGSVNWQVCTNPVQMIDPVEGVIKHAMWESMPRRFALLTEHSFLSRTRHKKTFELNGITLDFVSFTCDYGGKGPRSIRRLVRKRVSHEGPLPVLPELVK
;
A
#
# COMPACT_ATOMS: atom_id res chain seq x y z
N MET A 1 35.93 -34.32 -25.83
CA MET A 1 34.72 -33.53 -26.16
C MET A 1 33.79 -33.49 -24.94
N ALA A 2 34.02 -32.54 -24.03
CA ALA A 2 33.21 -32.42 -22.82
C ALA A 2 32.00 -31.51 -23.09
N LYS A 3 30.80 -32.09 -23.10
CA LYS A 3 29.54 -31.34 -23.14
C LYS A 3 29.37 -30.60 -21.80
N GLY A 4 29.42 -29.27 -21.85
CA GLY A 4 29.17 -28.40 -20.70
C GLY A 4 27.75 -28.64 -20.16
N LYS A 5 27.66 -29.11 -18.92
CA LYS A 5 26.42 -29.14 -18.13
C LYS A 5 26.01 -27.69 -17.87
N GLY A 6 24.87 -27.27 -18.43
CA GLY A 6 24.30 -25.96 -18.18
C GLY A 6 24.09 -25.73 -16.69
N LYS A 7 24.62 -24.62 -16.16
CA LYS A 7 24.30 -24.13 -14.83
C LYS A 7 22.77 -24.01 -14.72
N LYS A 8 22.13 -24.82 -13.87
CA LYS A 8 20.72 -24.63 -13.52
C LYS A 8 20.58 -23.21 -12.97
N LYS A 9 19.79 -22.36 -13.63
CA LYS A 9 19.46 -21.02 -13.11
C LYS A 9 18.88 -21.21 -11.71
N ALA A 10 19.37 -20.42 -10.75
CA ALA A 10 18.82 -20.40 -9.40
C ALA A 10 17.30 -20.15 -9.47
N VAL A 11 16.53 -20.89 -8.68
CA VAL A 11 15.08 -20.69 -8.60
C VAL A 11 14.87 -19.30 -8.01
N VAL A 12 14.29 -18.39 -8.80
CA VAL A 12 13.91 -17.06 -8.33
C VAL A 12 12.71 -17.25 -7.41
N ASP A 13 12.87 -16.94 -6.14
CA ASP A 13 11.73 -16.82 -5.23
C ASP A 13 10.98 -15.53 -5.59
N VAL A 14 9.87 -15.70 -6.30
CA VAL A 14 9.00 -14.59 -6.74
C VAL A 14 8.29 -13.89 -5.56
N PHE A 15 8.37 -14.46 -4.36
CA PHE A 15 7.83 -13.88 -3.13
C PHE A 15 8.92 -13.22 -2.25
N ALA A 16 10.19 -13.24 -2.67
CA ALA A 16 11.28 -12.60 -1.92
C ALA A 16 11.09 -11.07 -1.84
N ARG A 17 11.35 -10.49 -0.66
CA ARG A 17 11.14 -9.05 -0.38
C ARG A 17 12.44 -8.28 -0.15
N LEU A 18 12.32 -6.95 -0.23
CA LEU A 18 13.37 -5.99 0.13
C LEU A 18 13.73 -6.05 1.62
N GLY A 19 12.73 -6.25 2.48
CA GLY A 19 12.95 -6.61 3.88
C GLY A 19 13.15 -8.12 3.99
N LYS A 20 14.24 -8.57 4.62
CA LYS A 20 14.42 -9.98 5.01
C LYS A 20 13.46 -10.32 6.16
N PHE A 21 12.15 -10.34 5.89
CA PHE A 21 11.26 -11.13 6.71
C PHE A 21 11.52 -12.58 6.30
N GLN A 22 12.53 -13.19 6.90
CA GLN A 22 12.67 -14.64 6.81
C GLN A 22 11.40 -15.22 7.40
N PRO A 23 10.67 -16.10 6.69
CA PRO A 23 9.62 -16.88 7.33
C PRO A 23 10.27 -17.56 8.52
N VAL A 24 9.81 -17.14 9.68
CA VAL A 24 10.31 -17.55 10.97
C VAL A 24 9.96 -19.02 11.12
N GLY A 25 10.96 -19.88 10.89
CA GLY A 25 10.85 -21.33 11.05
C GLY A 25 10.07 -22.02 9.93
N ILE A 26 10.77 -22.84 9.15
CA ILE A 26 10.18 -24.13 8.75
C ILE A 26 9.81 -24.78 10.07
N LEU A 27 8.51 -24.95 10.33
CA LEU A 27 8.04 -25.74 11.45
C LEU A 27 8.84 -27.05 11.47
N ASN A 28 9.50 -27.33 12.58
CA ASN A 28 9.85 -28.70 12.93
C ASN A 28 8.52 -29.45 13.07
N THR A 29 7.98 -29.95 11.97
CA THR A 29 6.93 -30.95 11.99
C THR A 29 7.57 -32.26 12.45
N ASN A 30 7.74 -32.38 13.76
CA ASN A 30 7.85 -33.68 14.44
C ASN A 30 6.49 -34.39 14.52
N GLU A 31 5.47 -33.92 13.80
CA GLU A 31 4.30 -34.73 13.49
C GLU A 31 4.69 -35.74 12.41
N ALA A 32 4.63 -37.03 12.74
CA ALA A 32 4.68 -38.10 11.75
C ALA A 32 3.43 -37.99 10.89
N ILE A 33 3.52 -37.20 9.81
CA ILE A 33 2.43 -37.06 8.84
C ILE A 33 2.51 -38.29 7.93
N GLU A 34 1.56 -39.21 8.07
CA GLU A 34 1.36 -40.29 7.10
C GLU A 34 1.19 -39.65 5.72
N THR A 35 2.10 -39.95 4.79
CA THR A 35 2.05 -39.46 3.42
C THR A 35 0.83 -40.08 2.74
N ALA A 36 -0.17 -39.25 2.45
CA ALA A 36 -1.37 -39.62 1.70
C ALA A 36 -1.35 -38.99 0.30
N ASP A 37 -2.10 -39.59 -0.62
CA ASP A 37 -2.37 -38.98 -1.93
C ASP A 37 -3.14 -37.66 -1.72
N ALA A 38 -2.50 -36.56 -2.11
CA ALA A 38 -3.08 -35.24 -1.98
C ALA A 38 -3.87 -34.87 -3.23
N GLU A 39 -5.16 -34.61 -3.05
CA GLU A 39 -6.08 -34.19 -4.10
C GLU A 39 -6.74 -32.87 -3.70
N VAL A 40 -6.99 -32.03 -4.70
CA VAL A 40 -7.98 -30.96 -4.55
C VAL A 40 -9.35 -31.57 -4.83
N VAL A 41 -10.43 -31.14 -4.19
CA VAL A 41 -11.79 -31.56 -4.56
C VAL A 41 -12.73 -30.36 -4.52
N ASP A 42 -13.97 -30.56 -4.99
CA ASP A 42 -15.01 -29.51 -5.02
C ASP A 42 -14.56 -28.21 -5.70
N THR A 43 -13.75 -28.32 -6.76
CA THR A 43 -13.15 -27.15 -7.41
C THR A 43 -14.14 -26.38 -8.26
N VAL A 44 -14.32 -25.09 -7.99
CA VAL A 44 -15.18 -24.18 -8.76
C VAL A 44 -14.41 -22.93 -9.13
N LEU A 45 -14.47 -22.55 -10.41
CA LEU A 45 -13.94 -21.27 -10.91
C LEU A 45 -15.09 -20.39 -11.42
N THR A 46 -15.17 -19.17 -10.92
CA THR A 46 -16.10 -18.12 -11.37
C THR A 46 -15.34 -16.96 -11.99
N ILE A 47 -15.88 -16.37 -13.05
CA ILE A 47 -15.28 -15.23 -13.77
C ILE A 47 -16.32 -14.12 -13.81
N SER A 48 -16.04 -12.97 -13.22
CA SER A 48 -17.04 -11.91 -13.05
C SER A 48 -16.50 -10.56 -13.56
N PRO A 49 -17.11 -9.92 -14.57
CA PRO A 49 -18.18 -10.44 -15.42
C PRO A 49 -17.68 -11.47 -16.46
N PRO A 50 -18.53 -12.38 -16.97
CA PRO A 50 -18.18 -13.35 -18.01
C PRO A 50 -18.16 -12.75 -19.43
N ILE A 51 -17.56 -11.59 -19.58
CA ILE A 51 -17.46 -10.84 -20.84
C ILE A 51 -16.03 -10.96 -21.36
N PRO A 52 -15.80 -11.08 -22.68
CA PRO A 52 -14.44 -11.16 -23.23
C PRO A 52 -13.73 -9.81 -23.23
N ARG A 53 -12.41 -9.83 -23.04
CA ARG A 53 -11.51 -8.65 -23.14
C ARG A 53 -11.91 -7.50 -22.21
N VAL A 54 -12.38 -7.82 -21.00
CA VAL A 54 -12.63 -6.84 -19.94
C VAL A 54 -11.87 -7.22 -18.68
N GLU A 55 -11.65 -6.26 -17.80
CA GLU A 55 -11.18 -6.54 -16.44
C GLU A 55 -12.23 -7.37 -15.68
N VAL A 56 -11.77 -8.38 -14.96
CA VAL A 56 -12.60 -9.35 -14.24
C VAL A 56 -12.04 -9.66 -12.86
N GLY A 57 -12.93 -9.94 -11.92
CA GLY A 57 -12.63 -10.69 -10.70
C GLY A 57 -12.71 -12.19 -10.98
N ILE A 58 -11.91 -12.98 -10.25
CA ILE A 58 -11.90 -14.44 -10.36
C ILE A 58 -12.18 -15.03 -8.98
N GLY A 59 -13.26 -15.79 -8.84
CA GLY A 59 -13.51 -16.59 -7.65
C GLY A 59 -13.01 -18.01 -7.83
N LEU A 60 -12.34 -18.54 -6.81
CA LEU A 60 -11.90 -19.93 -6.74
C LEU A 60 -12.40 -20.54 -5.43
N GLN A 61 -13.08 -21.68 -5.54
CA GLN A 61 -13.46 -22.50 -4.40
C GLN A 61 -12.86 -23.89 -4.54
N PHE A 62 -12.43 -24.48 -3.43
CA PHE A 62 -11.92 -25.85 -3.38
C PHE A 62 -11.84 -26.38 -1.95
N ARG A 63 -11.62 -27.69 -1.83
CA ARG A 63 -11.14 -28.39 -0.62
C ARG A 63 -9.85 -29.15 -0.96
N CYS A 64 -9.09 -29.53 0.05
CA CYS A 64 -7.91 -30.38 -0.13
C CYS A 64 -7.98 -31.58 0.82
N SER A 65 -7.66 -32.77 0.31
CA SER A 65 -7.64 -34.02 1.10
C SER A 65 -6.50 -34.08 2.12
N VAL A 66 -5.60 -33.10 2.09
CA VAL A 66 -4.52 -32.93 3.05
C VAL A 66 -4.54 -31.49 3.58
N PRO A 67 -4.04 -31.23 4.80
CA PRO A 67 -3.85 -29.86 5.26
C PRO A 67 -2.89 -29.11 4.34
N ILE A 68 -3.06 -27.80 4.21
CA ILE A 68 -2.11 -26.92 3.49
C ILE A 68 -1.38 -26.11 4.54
N LEU A 69 -0.06 -26.25 4.58
CA LEU A 69 0.80 -25.63 5.59
C LEU A 69 1.44 -24.35 5.06
N GLU A 70 1.92 -23.52 5.98
CA GLU A 70 2.61 -22.28 5.63
C GLU A 70 3.84 -22.56 4.75
N GLY A 71 3.95 -21.85 3.64
CA GLY A 71 5.00 -22.05 2.65
C GLY A 71 4.63 -22.95 1.47
N ASP A 72 3.60 -23.80 1.60
CA ASP A 72 3.07 -24.59 0.49
C ASP A 72 2.53 -23.70 -0.63
N VAL A 73 2.55 -24.19 -1.86
CA VAL A 73 2.16 -23.41 -3.04
C VAL A 73 1.10 -24.13 -3.85
N ILE A 74 -0.06 -23.49 -4.02
CA ILE A 74 -1.08 -23.90 -4.98
C ILE A 74 -0.88 -23.13 -6.29
N GLN A 75 -1.02 -23.82 -7.40
CA GLN A 75 -0.86 -23.29 -8.74
C GLN A 75 -2.15 -23.44 -9.55
N LEU A 76 -2.66 -22.31 -10.05
CA LEU A 76 -3.83 -22.22 -10.90
C LEU A 76 -3.43 -21.80 -12.33
N SER A 77 -3.65 -22.66 -13.32
CA SER A 77 -3.38 -22.36 -14.72
C SER A 77 -4.59 -21.68 -15.36
N LEU A 78 -4.43 -20.42 -15.78
CA LEU A 78 -5.48 -19.58 -16.39
C LEU A 78 -5.06 -19.06 -17.78
N PRO A 79 -4.93 -19.94 -18.79
CA PRO A 79 -4.53 -19.53 -20.12
C PRO A 79 -5.51 -18.54 -20.76
N GLY A 80 -4.97 -17.54 -21.42
CA GLY A 80 -5.64 -16.48 -22.16
C GLY A 80 -5.88 -15.20 -21.34
N PHE A 81 -5.82 -15.26 -20.01
CA PHE A 81 -5.95 -14.09 -19.15
C PHE A 81 -4.72 -13.20 -19.24
N LYS A 82 -4.92 -11.88 -19.12
CA LYS A 82 -3.87 -10.88 -19.32
C LYS A 82 -3.78 -9.91 -18.16
N ALA A 83 -2.58 -9.70 -17.64
CA ALA A 83 -2.23 -8.58 -16.76
C ALA A 83 -0.71 -8.49 -16.62
N LYS A 84 -0.23 -7.43 -16.00
CA LYS A 84 1.19 -7.31 -15.62
C LYS A 84 1.52 -8.32 -14.51
N PRO A 85 2.72 -8.93 -14.51
CA PRO A 85 3.14 -9.77 -13.40
C PRO A 85 3.13 -8.98 -12.09
N THR A 86 2.43 -9.50 -11.08
CA THR A 86 2.16 -8.76 -9.84
C THR A 86 1.96 -9.74 -8.67
N VAL A 87 2.58 -9.42 -7.53
CA VAL A 87 2.27 -10.05 -6.23
C VAL A 87 1.01 -9.38 -5.68
N PHE A 88 0.09 -10.16 -5.14
CA PHE A 88 -1.20 -9.67 -4.66
C PHE A 88 -1.71 -10.47 -3.46
N THR A 89 -2.77 -9.96 -2.86
CA THR A 89 -3.48 -10.55 -1.73
C THR A 89 -4.81 -11.08 -2.25
N ALA A 90 -4.99 -12.40 -2.14
CA ALA A 90 -6.29 -13.01 -2.44
C ALA A 90 -7.25 -12.77 -1.27
N GLU A 91 -8.46 -12.35 -1.57
CA GLU A 91 -9.47 -12.10 -0.53
C GLU A 91 -10.14 -13.42 -0.16
N CYS A 92 -10.19 -13.75 1.12
CA CYS A 92 -10.84 -14.96 1.61
C CYS A 92 -12.26 -14.63 2.07
N LEU A 93 -13.25 -15.41 1.62
CA LEU A 93 -14.66 -15.15 1.91
C LEU A 93 -15.30 -16.36 2.57
N ASP A 94 -16.18 -16.12 3.55
CA ASP A 94 -17.07 -17.15 4.05
C ASP A 94 -18.25 -17.40 3.09
N SER A 95 -19.11 -18.38 3.44
CA SER A 95 -20.29 -18.72 2.64
C SER A 95 -21.33 -17.60 2.54
N GLN A 96 -21.29 -16.60 3.43
CA GLN A 96 -22.16 -15.42 3.45
C GLN A 96 -21.49 -14.18 2.84
N GLY A 97 -20.27 -14.30 2.30
CA GLY A 97 -19.50 -13.18 1.74
C GLY A 97 -18.82 -12.30 2.80
N GLY A 98 -18.74 -12.74 4.05
CA GLY A 98 -17.93 -12.12 5.10
C GLY A 98 -16.44 -12.31 4.84
N LEU A 99 -15.63 -11.32 5.22
CA LEU A 99 -14.18 -11.36 5.08
C LEU A 99 -13.58 -12.31 6.12
N LEU A 100 -12.84 -13.30 5.64
CA LEU A 100 -12.00 -14.17 6.45
C LEU A 100 -10.55 -13.68 6.46
N PRO A 101 -9.75 -14.09 7.46
CA PRO A 101 -8.31 -13.84 7.44
C PRO A 101 -7.67 -14.37 6.16
N THR A 102 -6.67 -13.64 5.66
CA THR A 102 -5.93 -14.02 4.45
C THR A 102 -5.20 -15.36 4.63
N TYR A 103 -5.50 -16.33 3.77
CA TYR A 103 -4.80 -17.62 3.74
C TYR A 103 -3.63 -17.66 2.75
N PHE A 104 -3.65 -16.82 1.71
CA PHE A 104 -2.69 -16.89 0.61
C PHE A 104 -2.08 -15.54 0.25
N GLN A 105 -0.80 -15.57 -0.05
CA GLN A 105 -0.12 -14.57 -0.87
C GLN A 105 -0.15 -15.03 -2.33
N GLY A 106 -0.75 -14.22 -3.20
CA GLY A 106 -0.87 -14.49 -4.62
C GLY A 106 0.29 -13.93 -5.43
N PHE A 107 0.63 -14.59 -6.53
CA PHE A 107 1.48 -14.03 -7.58
C PHE A 107 0.89 -14.39 -8.94
N TRP A 108 0.62 -13.38 -9.75
CA TRP A 108 0.27 -13.56 -11.15
C TRP A 108 1.54 -13.50 -12.00
N THR A 109 1.78 -14.53 -12.81
CA THR A 109 2.98 -14.61 -13.65
C THR A 109 3.01 -13.59 -14.79
N GLY A 110 1.87 -12.96 -15.08
CA GLY A 110 1.74 -12.01 -16.18
C GLY A 110 1.69 -12.65 -17.56
N ASP A 111 1.37 -11.81 -18.53
CA ASP A 111 1.74 -12.05 -19.91
C ASP A 111 3.22 -11.75 -20.03
N GLY A 112 4.03 -12.78 -20.26
CA GLY A 112 5.45 -12.59 -20.50
C GLY A 112 5.73 -11.45 -21.46
N VAL A 113 6.69 -10.59 -21.12
CA VAL A 113 7.42 -9.82 -22.13
C VAL A 113 7.81 -10.85 -23.20
N ARG A 114 7.48 -10.61 -24.47
CA ARG A 114 7.67 -11.52 -25.62
C ARG A 114 9.16 -11.82 -25.86
N GLY A 115 9.85 -12.37 -24.87
CA GLY A 115 11.29 -12.54 -24.80
C GLY A 115 11.78 -13.83 -25.42
N ASP A 116 10.91 -14.80 -25.70
CA ASP A 116 11.31 -15.97 -26.48
C ASP A 116 10.11 -16.55 -27.24
N LYS A 117 10.22 -16.60 -28.58
CA LYS A 117 9.18 -17.08 -29.51
C LYS A 117 8.83 -18.59 -29.36
N ARG A 118 9.46 -19.32 -28.42
CA ARG A 118 9.41 -20.80 -28.38
C ARG A 118 8.51 -21.42 -27.32
N ALA A 119 7.97 -20.66 -26.36
CA ALA A 119 6.90 -21.16 -25.51
C ALA A 119 6.05 -19.98 -25.02
N SER A 120 4.72 -20.05 -25.19
CA SER A 120 3.83 -19.15 -24.46
C SER A 120 4.10 -19.35 -22.96
N GLN A 121 4.56 -18.30 -22.28
CA GLN A 121 4.75 -18.35 -20.85
C GLN A 121 3.42 -18.75 -20.20
N LYS A 122 3.45 -19.73 -19.29
CA LYS A 122 2.23 -20.24 -18.66
C LYS A 122 1.62 -19.14 -17.81
N GLN A 123 0.48 -18.61 -18.25
CA GLN A 123 -0.37 -17.68 -17.51
C GLN A 123 -0.96 -18.39 -16.29
N THR A 124 -0.41 -18.07 -15.14
CA THR A 124 -0.60 -18.85 -13.92
C THR A 124 -0.74 -17.93 -12.71
N VAL A 125 -1.64 -18.27 -11.80
CA VAL A 125 -1.65 -17.74 -10.44
C VAL A 125 -0.93 -18.74 -9.53
N LEU A 126 0.04 -18.26 -8.77
CA LEU A 126 0.66 -18.98 -7.65
C LEU A 126 0.04 -18.45 -6.37
N LEU A 127 -0.34 -19.33 -5.45
CA LEU A 127 -0.93 -19.02 -4.16
C LEU A 127 -0.06 -19.67 -3.09
N LYS A 128 0.81 -18.88 -2.46
CA LYS A 128 1.63 -19.33 -1.34
C LYS A 128 0.81 -19.25 -0.07
N CYS A 129 0.66 -20.36 0.63
CA CYS A 129 -0.05 -20.40 1.90
C CYS A 129 0.74 -19.62 2.96
N VAL A 130 0.05 -18.68 3.62
CA VAL A 130 0.60 -17.85 4.72
C VAL A 130 -0.08 -18.13 6.05
N ARG A 131 -1.08 -19.01 6.07
CA ARG A 131 -1.77 -19.48 7.27
C ARG A 131 -2.31 -20.87 7.02
N ARG A 132 -2.06 -21.79 7.95
CA ARG A 132 -2.53 -23.19 7.89
C ARG A 132 -4.03 -23.29 7.56
N ILE A 133 -4.34 -24.21 6.65
CA ILE A 133 -5.69 -24.62 6.27
C ILE A 133 -5.83 -26.09 6.61
N GLU A 134 -6.88 -26.44 7.35
CA GLU A 134 -7.10 -27.83 7.75
C GLU A 134 -7.59 -28.68 6.58
N MET A 135 -7.39 -30.00 6.70
CA MET A 135 -7.93 -30.99 5.76
C MET A 135 -9.44 -30.81 5.57
N ASP A 136 -9.89 -30.93 4.32
CA ASP A 136 -11.29 -30.81 3.88
C ASP A 136 -11.97 -29.48 4.23
N GLN A 137 -11.22 -28.48 4.70
CA GLN A 137 -11.74 -27.14 4.92
C GLN A 137 -12.11 -26.53 3.56
N HIS A 138 -13.34 -26.00 3.46
CA HIS A 138 -13.78 -25.28 2.27
C HIS A 138 -13.08 -23.92 2.19
N VAL A 139 -12.29 -23.74 1.13
CA VAL A 139 -11.57 -22.52 0.83
C VAL A 139 -12.31 -21.77 -0.27
N SER A 140 -12.63 -20.50 -0.03
CA SER A 140 -13.20 -19.61 -1.04
C SER A 140 -12.36 -18.34 -1.12
N ILE A 141 -11.69 -18.14 -2.24
CA ILE A 141 -10.85 -16.97 -2.49
C ILE A 141 -11.31 -16.18 -3.70
N SER A 142 -11.06 -14.88 -3.68
CA SER A 142 -11.31 -13.96 -4.78
C SER A 142 -10.01 -13.27 -5.17
N ILE A 143 -9.70 -13.30 -6.46
CA ILE A 143 -8.67 -12.45 -7.07
C ILE A 143 -9.35 -11.11 -7.38
N PRO A 144 -8.90 -10.00 -6.76
CA PRO A 144 -9.62 -8.73 -6.77
C PRO A 144 -9.53 -8.02 -8.13
N PHE A 145 -10.54 -7.20 -8.44
CA PHE A 145 -10.58 -6.35 -9.65
C PHE A 145 -9.39 -5.39 -9.73
N ALA A 146 -8.89 -4.92 -8.57
CA ALA A 146 -7.70 -4.07 -8.47
C ALA A 146 -6.45 -4.65 -9.16
N LEU A 147 -6.37 -5.98 -9.32
CA LEU A 147 -5.27 -6.63 -10.03
C LEU A 147 -5.26 -6.33 -11.54
N GLY A 148 -6.42 -5.96 -12.11
CA GLY A 148 -6.57 -5.64 -13.53
C GLY A 148 -6.44 -6.85 -14.46
N LEU A 149 -6.84 -8.04 -14.01
CA LEU A 149 -6.88 -9.24 -14.86
C LEU A 149 -7.92 -9.07 -15.96
N VAL A 150 -7.49 -9.18 -17.21
CA VAL A 150 -8.36 -9.10 -18.39
C VAL A 150 -8.70 -10.51 -18.89
N SER A 151 -9.98 -10.76 -19.10
CA SER A 151 -10.51 -12.04 -19.59
C SER A 151 -10.08 -12.34 -21.05
N PRO A 152 -9.97 -13.63 -21.42
CA PRO A 152 -9.69 -14.03 -22.79
C PRO A 152 -10.89 -13.83 -23.73
N ASP A 153 -10.65 -14.05 -25.03
CA ASP A 153 -11.68 -13.94 -26.08
C ASP A 153 -12.83 -14.95 -25.92
N LYS A 154 -12.51 -16.14 -25.40
CA LYS A 154 -13.47 -17.22 -25.20
C LYS A 154 -13.05 -18.14 -24.06
N VAL A 155 -14.00 -18.46 -23.19
CA VAL A 155 -13.93 -19.52 -22.19
C VAL A 155 -15.17 -20.38 -22.36
N ALA A 156 -15.01 -21.65 -22.68
CA ALA A 156 -16.13 -22.58 -22.71
C ALA A 156 -16.60 -22.89 -21.28
N LEU A 157 -17.89 -23.19 -21.11
CA LEU A 157 -18.38 -23.78 -19.87
C LEU A 157 -17.56 -25.05 -19.55
N ASN A 158 -17.16 -25.23 -18.29
CA ASN A 158 -16.32 -26.35 -17.85
C ASN A 158 -15.02 -26.50 -18.65
N ALA A 159 -14.36 -25.38 -18.96
CA ALA A 159 -13.13 -25.38 -19.75
C ALA A 159 -12.03 -26.28 -19.15
N SER A 160 -11.73 -27.39 -19.82
CA SER A 160 -10.70 -28.38 -19.42
C SER A 160 -9.26 -27.84 -19.39
N LYS A 161 -9.07 -26.60 -19.84
CA LYS A 161 -7.78 -25.90 -19.86
C LYS A 161 -7.40 -25.36 -18.48
N PHE A 162 -8.38 -25.06 -17.63
CA PHE A 162 -8.12 -24.59 -16.27
C PHE A 162 -7.75 -25.75 -15.38
N LYS A 163 -6.61 -25.61 -14.70
CA LYS A 163 -5.98 -26.69 -13.95
C LYS A 163 -5.49 -26.16 -12.62
N ILE A 164 -5.74 -26.91 -11.55
CA ILE A 164 -5.19 -26.68 -10.23
C ILE A 164 -4.20 -27.80 -9.91
N ARG A 165 -3.12 -27.46 -9.20
CA ARG A 165 -2.14 -28.40 -8.64
C ARG A 165 -1.45 -27.70 -7.47
N GLY A 166 -0.60 -28.38 -6.73
CA GLY A 166 0.22 -27.74 -5.71
C GLY A 166 1.51 -28.48 -5.45
N ASP A 167 2.48 -27.77 -4.91
CA ASP A 167 3.70 -28.31 -4.32
C ASP A 167 3.53 -28.21 -2.79
N VAL A 168 3.41 -29.37 -2.13
CA VAL A 168 3.04 -29.54 -0.72
C VAL A 168 3.99 -30.54 -0.09
N VAL A 169 4.84 -30.11 0.83
CA VAL A 169 6.03 -30.88 1.26
C VAL A 169 5.67 -32.22 1.90
N HIS A 170 4.55 -32.30 2.61
CA HIS A 170 4.08 -33.48 3.33
C HIS A 170 3.14 -34.38 2.51
N ALA A 171 2.80 -34.02 1.28
CA ALA A 171 2.05 -34.88 0.38
C ALA A 171 2.95 -35.97 -0.23
N GLN A 172 2.34 -37.06 -0.71
CA GLN A 172 3.07 -38.05 -1.52
C GLN A 172 3.72 -37.37 -2.74
N ASP A 173 5.00 -37.67 -2.99
CA ASP A 173 5.86 -37.00 -3.99
C ASP A 173 6.00 -35.47 -3.84
N GLY A 174 5.61 -34.92 -2.68
CA GLY A 174 5.66 -33.50 -2.38
C GLY A 174 4.65 -32.66 -3.20
N LYS A 175 3.57 -33.27 -3.70
CA LYS A 175 2.66 -32.61 -4.67
C LYS A 175 1.19 -32.97 -4.46
N ILE A 176 0.33 -32.00 -4.76
CA ILE A 176 -1.10 -32.23 -4.99
C ILE A 176 -1.31 -32.63 -6.46
N LEU A 177 -2.06 -33.71 -6.67
CA LEU A 177 -2.45 -34.20 -7.99
C LEU A 177 -3.09 -33.09 -8.83
N LYS A 178 -2.66 -33.04 -10.09
CA LYS A 178 -3.13 -32.03 -11.02
C LYS A 178 -4.55 -32.35 -11.47
N GLN A 179 -5.47 -31.44 -11.19
CA GLN A 179 -6.86 -31.60 -11.54
C GLN A 179 -7.36 -30.51 -12.48
N VAL A 180 -8.45 -30.83 -13.20
CA VAL A 180 -9.18 -29.89 -14.06
C VAL A 180 -10.20 -29.16 -13.21
N ILE A 181 -10.30 -27.85 -13.40
CA ILE A 181 -11.26 -27.00 -12.68
C ILE A 181 -12.49 -26.79 -13.55
N LEU A 182 -13.68 -26.95 -12.97
CA LEU A 182 -14.94 -26.66 -13.63
C LEU A 182 -15.20 -25.14 -13.60
N SER A 183 -15.09 -24.50 -14.75
CA SER A 183 -15.57 -23.12 -14.95
C SER A 183 -17.08 -23.11 -15.01
N THR A 184 -17.74 -22.43 -14.07
CA THR A 184 -19.21 -22.33 -14.04
C THR A 184 -19.77 -21.32 -15.03
N GLN A 185 -18.90 -20.54 -15.68
CA GLN A 185 -19.31 -19.49 -16.61
C GLN A 185 -18.69 -19.67 -18.00
N GLU A 186 -19.44 -19.24 -19.01
CA GLU A 186 -19.00 -19.16 -20.40
C GLU A 186 -18.69 -17.69 -20.76
N VAL A 187 -17.42 -17.43 -21.08
CA VAL A 187 -17.01 -16.17 -21.69
C VAL A 187 -17.15 -16.30 -23.19
N LYS A 188 -18.07 -15.54 -23.78
CA LYS A 188 -18.26 -15.46 -25.22
C LYS A 188 -18.65 -14.05 -25.60
N LYS A 189 -18.36 -13.67 -26.84
CA LYS A 189 -18.83 -12.41 -27.41
C LYS A 189 -20.36 -12.40 -27.44
N ARG A 190 -20.96 -11.31 -26.98
CA ARG A 190 -22.42 -11.09 -26.95
C ARG A 190 -22.73 -9.70 -27.55
N PRO A 191 -23.99 -9.40 -27.89
CA PRO A 191 -24.42 -8.04 -28.19
C PRO A 191 -24.08 -7.10 -27.02
N VAL A 192 -23.67 -5.86 -27.32
CA VAL A 192 -23.28 -4.87 -26.32
C VAL A 192 -24.39 -4.61 -25.28
N ILE A 193 -25.66 -4.67 -25.69
CA ILE A 193 -26.79 -4.52 -24.77
C ILE A 193 -26.85 -5.62 -23.71
N GLU A 194 -26.52 -6.86 -24.08
CA GLU A 194 -26.44 -7.97 -23.13
C GLU A 194 -25.26 -7.79 -22.18
N GLU A 195 -24.11 -7.31 -22.68
CA GLU A 195 -22.96 -6.96 -21.83
C GLU A 195 -23.31 -5.86 -20.82
N ILE A 196 -24.02 -4.81 -21.24
CA ILE A 196 -24.51 -3.74 -20.35
C ILE A 196 -25.44 -4.32 -19.27
N ASN A 197 -26.36 -5.21 -19.65
CA ASN A 197 -27.28 -5.83 -18.69
C ASN A 197 -26.54 -6.75 -17.71
N GLU A 198 -25.51 -7.46 -18.15
CA GLU A 198 -24.64 -8.27 -17.29
C GLU A 198 -23.94 -7.40 -16.24
N TYR A 199 -23.36 -6.25 -16.64
CA TYR A 199 -22.77 -5.29 -15.69
C TYR A 199 -23.79 -4.79 -14.67
N LYS A 200 -24.97 -4.35 -15.12
CA LYS A 200 -26.02 -3.86 -14.23
C LYS A 200 -26.47 -4.93 -13.23
N ASN A 201 -26.67 -6.16 -13.69
CA ASN A 201 -27.05 -7.27 -12.83
C ASN A 201 -25.94 -7.60 -11.83
N LEU A 202 -24.68 -7.63 -12.27
CA LEU A 202 -23.54 -7.89 -11.39
C LEU A 202 -23.40 -6.81 -10.32
N MET A 203 -23.52 -5.52 -10.70
CA MET A 203 -23.51 -4.41 -9.75
C MET A 203 -24.64 -4.55 -8.73
N LEU A 204 -25.88 -4.81 -9.16
CA LEU A 204 -27.00 -5.03 -8.24
C LEU A 204 -26.76 -6.19 -7.25
N VAL A 205 -26.15 -7.29 -7.71
CA VAL A 205 -25.80 -8.42 -6.84
C VAL A 205 -24.71 -8.03 -5.85
N MET A 206 -23.66 -7.34 -6.29
CA MET A 206 -22.56 -6.90 -5.43
C MET A 206 -23.01 -5.85 -4.42
N ASP A 207 -23.84 -4.89 -4.84
CA ASP A 207 -24.43 -3.87 -3.97
C ASP A 207 -25.27 -4.52 -2.88
N LYS A 208 -26.09 -5.52 -3.23
CA LYS A 208 -26.88 -6.27 -2.26
C LYS A 208 -26.00 -7.10 -1.31
N ALA A 209 -24.92 -7.72 -1.81
CA ALA A 209 -24.00 -8.50 -0.97
C ALA A 209 -23.18 -7.63 0.00
N GLY A 210 -22.86 -6.40 -0.41
CA GLY A 210 -22.22 -5.37 0.41
C GLY A 210 -23.17 -4.54 1.25
N ASP A 211 -24.49 -4.74 1.09
CA ASP A 211 -25.56 -3.94 1.71
C ASP A 211 -25.43 -2.43 1.39
N LEU A 212 -24.92 -2.10 0.21
CA LEU A 212 -24.57 -0.72 -0.16
C LEU A 212 -25.78 0.19 -0.23
N GLU A 213 -25.70 1.31 0.47
CA GLU A 213 -26.69 2.37 0.40
C GLU A 213 -26.45 3.28 -0.81
N LYS A 214 -27.42 4.15 -1.13
CA LYS A 214 -27.28 5.09 -2.26
C LYS A 214 -26.06 5.99 -2.14
N ASP A 215 -25.78 6.48 -0.94
CA ASP A 215 -24.61 7.34 -0.70
C ASP A 215 -23.30 6.58 -0.95
N ASP A 216 -23.27 5.28 -0.63
CA ASP A 216 -22.12 4.40 -0.89
C ASP A 216 -21.94 4.18 -2.40
N GLN A 217 -23.04 3.97 -3.13
CA GLN A 217 -23.04 3.86 -4.59
C GLN A 217 -22.53 5.16 -5.22
N PHE A 218 -23.02 6.32 -4.79
CA PHE A 218 -22.56 7.62 -5.28
C PHE A 218 -21.07 7.86 -5.04
N ALA A 219 -20.54 7.44 -3.88
CA ALA A 219 -19.11 7.47 -3.63
C ALA A 219 -18.34 6.54 -4.60
N GLY A 220 -18.95 5.43 -5.03
CA GLY A 220 -18.37 4.57 -6.06
C GLY A 220 -18.40 5.16 -7.47
N GLU A 221 -19.43 5.95 -7.79
CA GLU A 221 -19.72 6.49 -9.13
C GLU A 221 -19.02 7.84 -9.43
N GLU A 222 -18.48 8.53 -8.42
CA GLU A 222 -17.88 9.87 -8.60
C GLU A 222 -16.51 9.88 -9.31
N LEU A 223 -15.90 8.71 -9.52
CA LEU A 223 -14.59 8.56 -10.15
C LEU A 223 -14.70 8.38 -11.67
N SER A 224 -13.90 9.13 -12.42
CA SER A 224 -13.69 8.86 -13.84
C SER A 224 -12.74 7.68 -14.08
N VAL A 225 -12.69 7.18 -15.33
CA VAL A 225 -11.72 6.15 -15.76
C VAL A 225 -10.29 6.58 -15.42
N GLU A 226 -9.98 7.85 -15.67
CA GLU A 226 -8.64 8.41 -15.54
C GLU A 226 -8.24 8.56 -14.08
N GLU A 227 -9.17 8.99 -13.21
CA GLU A 227 -8.94 9.10 -11.77
C GLU A 227 -8.72 7.71 -11.15
N LEU A 228 -9.58 6.74 -11.47
CA LEU A 228 -9.45 5.38 -10.96
C LEU A 228 -8.13 4.73 -11.39
N ASP A 229 -7.77 4.88 -12.66
CA ASP A 229 -6.50 4.38 -13.19
C ASP A 229 -5.31 5.07 -12.53
N HIS A 230 -5.35 6.40 -12.37
CA HIS A 230 -4.27 7.16 -11.73
C HIS A 230 -4.06 6.77 -10.27
N ILE A 231 -5.13 6.63 -9.49
CA ILE A 231 -5.05 6.21 -8.08
C ILE A 231 -4.45 4.80 -7.98
N THR A 232 -4.90 3.91 -8.87
CA THR A 232 -4.37 2.53 -8.90
C THR A 232 -2.89 2.51 -9.19
N GLU A 233 -2.41 3.29 -10.17
CA GLU A 233 -0.99 3.37 -10.48
C GLU A 233 -0.18 4.04 -9.36
N SER A 234 -0.74 5.07 -8.74
CA SER A 234 -0.10 5.80 -7.64
C SER A 234 0.12 4.94 -6.40
N ALA A 235 -0.75 3.95 -6.15
CA ALA A 235 -0.58 3.01 -5.04
C ALA A 235 0.67 2.11 -5.18
N TYR A 236 1.16 1.87 -6.41
CA TYR A 236 2.43 1.17 -6.64
C TYR A 236 3.64 2.08 -6.45
N ALA A 237 3.46 3.40 -6.58
CA ALA A 237 4.56 4.34 -6.48
C ALA A 237 5.08 4.39 -5.04
N ARG A 238 6.40 4.23 -4.88
CA ARG A 238 7.10 4.36 -3.60
C ARG A 238 8.40 5.11 -3.85
N CYS A 239 8.99 5.67 -2.80
CA CYS A 239 10.32 6.25 -2.85
C CYS A 239 11.30 5.19 -3.36
N PRO A 240 11.95 5.37 -4.52
CA PRO A 240 12.78 4.35 -5.13
C PRO A 240 14.20 4.30 -4.53
N TYR A 241 14.48 5.13 -3.53
CA TYR A 241 15.78 5.22 -2.85
C TYR A 241 15.57 5.37 -1.34
N PRO A 242 16.57 4.99 -0.53
CA PRO A 242 16.58 5.34 0.89
C PRO A 242 16.67 6.86 1.05
N VAL A 243 15.89 7.42 1.95
CA VAL A 243 16.07 8.82 2.38
C VAL A 243 17.20 8.91 3.40
N GLY A 244 17.52 7.78 4.07
CA GLY A 244 18.48 7.76 5.16
C GLY A 244 17.88 8.31 6.45
N PHE A 245 18.57 8.13 7.58
CA PHE A 245 18.06 8.50 8.90
C PHE A 245 17.58 9.97 8.97
N GLN A 246 16.37 10.19 9.47
CA GLN A 246 15.78 11.52 9.58
C GLN A 246 15.82 12.01 11.03
N TRP A 247 16.22 13.28 11.18
CA TRP A 247 16.17 13.98 12.46
C TRP A 247 14.86 14.77 12.57
N HIS A 248 14.04 14.43 13.57
CA HIS A 248 12.76 15.07 13.83
C HIS A 248 12.94 16.34 14.67
N ILE A 249 12.10 17.35 14.46
CA ILE A 249 12.09 18.55 15.29
C ILE A 249 11.10 18.33 16.43
N ALA A 250 11.58 18.40 17.67
CA ALA A 250 10.75 18.32 18.87
C ALA A 250 10.97 19.56 19.75
N VAL A 251 9.91 19.99 20.43
CA VAL A 251 9.97 21.12 21.38
C VAL A 251 10.08 20.58 22.80
N GLU A 252 9.56 19.39 23.04
CA GLU A 252 9.66 18.63 24.29
C GLU A 252 10.00 17.18 23.90
N VAL A 253 10.86 16.55 24.70
CA VAL A 253 11.20 15.12 24.52
C VAL A 253 10.45 14.27 25.52
N PHE A 254 10.25 14.76 26.73
CA PHE A 254 9.59 14.01 27.79
C PHE A 254 8.18 14.54 28.01
N HIS A 255 7.23 13.61 28.13
CA HIS A 255 5.87 13.91 28.56
C HIS A 255 5.50 12.95 29.67
N GLU A 256 4.89 13.47 30.73
CA GLU A 256 4.26 12.61 31.71
C GLU A 256 3.06 11.90 31.08
N TYR A 257 2.81 10.65 31.47
CA TYR A 257 1.68 9.89 30.90
C TYR A 257 0.35 10.62 31.18
N GLU A 258 0.24 11.21 32.37
CA GLU A 258 -0.89 11.99 32.84
C GLU A 258 -1.20 13.19 31.93
N GLU A 259 -0.19 13.84 31.35
CA GLU A 259 -0.36 14.97 30.43
C GLU A 259 -1.03 14.56 29.12
N CYS A 260 -0.87 13.30 28.71
CA CYS A 260 -1.51 12.75 27.52
C CYS A 260 -2.98 12.40 27.74
N GLY A 261 -3.48 12.41 28.98
CA GLY A 261 -4.81 11.90 29.34
C GLY A 261 -5.96 12.52 28.54
N LEU A 262 -5.93 13.83 28.29
CA LEU A 262 -6.96 14.52 27.50
C LEU A 262 -6.97 14.09 26.02
N LEU A 263 -5.78 13.95 25.43
CA LEU A 263 -5.64 13.49 24.04
C LEU A 263 -6.09 12.04 23.89
N LEU A 264 -5.63 11.17 24.78
CA LEU A 264 -6.03 9.76 24.79
C LEU A 264 -7.54 9.64 24.97
N LYS A 265 -8.14 10.42 25.87
CA LYS A 265 -9.59 10.47 26.04
C LYS A 265 -10.31 10.88 24.75
N THR A 266 -9.87 11.94 24.07
CA THR A 266 -10.45 12.36 22.78
C THR A 266 -10.41 11.22 21.76
N LEU A 267 -9.28 10.52 21.66
CA LEU A 267 -9.15 9.37 20.75
C LEU A 267 -10.12 8.24 21.12
N MET A 268 -10.14 7.83 22.39
CA MET A 268 -11.01 6.74 22.84
C MET A 268 -12.50 7.08 22.67
N GLU A 269 -12.90 8.32 22.94
CA GLU A 269 -14.27 8.80 22.74
C GLU A 269 -14.63 8.90 21.27
N GLY A 270 -13.72 9.41 20.42
CA GLY A 270 -13.86 9.46 18.96
C GLY A 270 -14.06 8.07 18.36
N ALA A 271 -13.21 7.11 18.75
CA ALA A 271 -13.36 5.70 18.38
C ALA A 271 -14.74 5.14 18.73
N ILE A 272 -15.17 5.32 19.98
CA ILE A 272 -16.47 4.82 20.46
C ILE A 272 -17.62 5.51 19.71
N SER A 273 -17.52 6.83 19.47
CA SER A 273 -18.52 7.61 18.75
C SER A 273 -18.70 7.11 17.33
N SER A 274 -17.60 6.89 16.60
CA SER A 274 -17.63 6.35 15.23
C SER A 274 -18.25 4.96 15.17
N VAL A 275 -17.88 4.06 16.09
CA VAL A 275 -18.49 2.72 16.20
C VAL A 275 -19.99 2.82 16.53
N LYS A 276 -20.41 3.77 17.38
CA LYS A 276 -21.83 3.95 17.74
C LYS A 276 -22.68 4.53 16.60
N LYS A 277 -22.10 5.41 15.76
CA LYS A 277 -22.81 6.00 14.61
C LYS A 277 -23.25 4.96 13.58
N ARG A 278 -22.61 3.78 13.56
CA ARG A 278 -22.82 2.72 12.55
C ARG A 278 -22.59 3.19 11.11
N ASP A 279 -21.84 4.27 10.93
CA ASP A 279 -21.36 4.72 9.62
C ASP A 279 -20.11 3.91 9.25
N LYS A 280 -20.32 2.91 8.41
CA LYS A 280 -19.29 1.96 7.96
C LYS A 280 -18.24 2.58 7.03
N LEU A 281 -18.36 3.87 6.68
CA LEU A 281 -17.36 4.60 5.90
C LEU A 281 -16.84 5.86 6.63
N SER A 282 -17.09 5.97 7.94
CA SER A 282 -16.70 7.13 8.76
C SER A 282 -15.21 7.46 8.67
N LEU A 283 -14.32 6.46 8.59
CA LEU A 283 -12.88 6.67 8.45
C LEU A 283 -12.54 7.32 7.10
N GLN A 284 -13.06 6.75 6.00
CA GLN A 284 -12.79 7.25 4.66
C GLN A 284 -13.40 8.64 4.46
N ARG A 285 -14.55 8.92 5.07
CA ARG A 285 -15.18 10.24 5.09
C ARG A 285 -14.37 11.26 5.89
N GLU A 286 -13.79 10.88 7.04
CA GLU A 286 -12.87 11.75 7.81
C GLU A 286 -11.65 12.12 6.97
N ILE A 287 -10.96 11.12 6.41
CA ILE A 287 -9.77 11.30 5.56
C ILE A 287 -10.10 12.18 4.35
N ALA A 288 -11.20 11.86 3.64
CA ALA A 288 -11.62 12.60 2.46
C ALA A 288 -11.94 14.06 2.79
N LYS A 289 -12.68 14.32 3.87
CA LYS A 289 -13.01 15.68 4.31
C LYS A 289 -11.75 16.48 4.64
N ASN A 290 -10.83 15.90 5.41
CA ASN A 290 -9.66 16.62 5.93
C ASN A 290 -8.60 16.91 4.87
N LEU A 291 -8.51 16.08 3.83
CA LEU A 291 -7.56 16.24 2.74
C LEU A 291 -8.20 16.84 1.47
N GLY A 292 -9.51 17.13 1.47
CA GLY A 292 -10.23 17.65 0.31
C GLY A 292 -10.32 16.64 -0.84
N LEU A 293 -10.50 15.36 -0.52
CA LEU A 293 -10.56 14.25 -1.48
C LEU A 293 -11.99 13.77 -1.71
N LYS A 294 -12.16 12.99 -2.77
CA LYS A 294 -13.33 12.15 -3.02
C LYS A 294 -13.31 10.91 -2.13
N VAL A 295 -14.45 10.50 -1.60
CA VAL A 295 -14.56 9.33 -0.73
C VAL A 295 -14.23 8.06 -1.52
N GLY A 296 -14.72 7.95 -2.75
CA GLY A 296 -14.40 6.85 -3.66
C GLY A 296 -12.91 6.73 -3.94
N ALA A 297 -12.20 7.86 -4.02
CA ALA A 297 -10.76 7.85 -4.26
C ALA A 297 -9.99 7.22 -3.09
N VAL A 298 -10.37 7.54 -1.86
CA VAL A 298 -9.79 6.96 -0.64
C VAL A 298 -10.08 5.45 -0.57
N ILE A 299 -11.31 5.05 -0.91
CA ILE A 299 -11.73 3.64 -0.92
C ILE A 299 -10.97 2.83 -1.97
N VAL A 300 -10.85 3.33 -3.20
CA VAL A 300 -10.09 2.65 -4.26
C VAL A 300 -8.61 2.56 -3.89
N PHE A 301 -8.05 3.62 -3.29
CA PHE A 301 -6.67 3.58 -2.80
C PHE A 301 -6.49 2.50 -1.72
N GLN A 302 -7.39 2.43 -0.73
CA GLN A 302 -7.40 1.39 0.30
C GLN A 302 -7.50 -0.02 -0.30
N ASP A 303 -8.37 -0.23 -1.29
CA ASP A 303 -8.56 -1.54 -1.94
C ASP A 303 -7.27 -1.99 -2.65
N VAL A 304 -6.62 -1.08 -3.37
CA VAL A 304 -5.35 -1.37 -4.04
C VAL A 304 -4.23 -1.63 -3.04
N LEU A 305 -4.16 -0.88 -1.93
CA LEU A 305 -3.21 -1.16 -0.84
C LEU A 305 -3.46 -2.53 -0.21
N ASN A 306 -4.72 -2.93 0.00
CA ASN A 306 -5.05 -4.26 0.50
C ASN A 306 -4.63 -5.36 -0.47
N MET A 307 -4.91 -5.16 -1.77
CA MET A 307 -4.47 -6.07 -2.82
C MET A 307 -2.95 -6.20 -2.81
N LEU A 308 -2.18 -5.12 -2.64
CA LEU A 308 -0.71 -5.19 -2.61
C LEU A 308 -0.14 -5.77 -1.32
N TYR A 309 -0.72 -5.42 -0.17
CA TYR A 309 -0.05 -5.58 1.13
C TYR A 309 -0.81 -6.42 2.16
N GLY A 310 -2.09 -6.76 1.96
CA GLY A 310 -2.91 -7.43 2.98
C GLY A 310 -2.40 -8.82 3.40
N SER A 311 -1.83 -9.60 2.48
CA SER A 311 -1.18 -10.89 2.77
C SER A 311 0.16 -10.73 3.51
N LEU A 312 0.76 -9.54 3.44
CA LEU A 312 2.00 -9.23 4.15
C LEU A 312 1.74 -8.88 5.62
N TYR A 313 0.55 -8.37 5.90
CA TYR A 313 0.09 -7.99 7.24
C TYR A 313 -1.24 -8.68 7.54
N PRO A 314 -1.26 -10.02 7.71
CA PRO A 314 -2.51 -10.80 7.84
C PRO A 314 -3.34 -10.45 9.10
N ASN A 315 -2.74 -9.73 10.04
CA ASN A 315 -3.40 -9.24 11.26
C ASN A 315 -3.99 -7.83 11.10
N PHE A 316 -3.69 -7.14 10.00
CA PHE A 316 -4.19 -5.80 9.71
C PHE A 316 -5.34 -5.88 8.72
N SER A 317 -6.42 -5.17 9.04
CA SER A 317 -7.51 -4.95 8.09
C SER A 317 -7.10 -3.87 7.07
N SER A 318 -7.77 -3.83 5.92
CA SER A 318 -7.46 -2.82 4.89
C SER A 318 -7.54 -1.36 5.36
N PRO A 319 -8.44 -0.95 6.28
CA PRO A 319 -8.41 0.39 6.88
C PRO A 319 -7.10 0.70 7.61
N VAL A 320 -6.51 -0.27 8.33
CA VAL A 320 -5.24 -0.08 9.04
C VAL A 320 -4.11 0.15 8.03
N LEU A 321 -4.10 -0.61 6.94
CA LEU A 321 -3.14 -0.44 5.84
C LEU A 321 -3.23 0.97 5.22
N LEU A 322 -4.44 1.47 5.00
CA LEU A 322 -4.68 2.83 4.52
C LEU A 322 -4.04 3.87 5.46
N VAL A 323 -4.32 3.77 6.75
CA VAL A 323 -3.81 4.75 7.74
C VAL A 323 -2.28 4.70 7.81
N ILE A 324 -1.67 3.51 7.89
CA ILE A 324 -0.20 3.38 7.89
C ILE A 324 0.39 4.01 6.63
N ARG A 325 -0.19 3.73 5.46
CA ARG A 325 0.28 4.31 4.20
C ARG A 325 0.25 5.83 4.25
N LEU A 326 -0.86 6.42 4.66
CA LEU A 326 -1.04 7.88 4.74
C LEU A 326 -0.07 8.55 5.72
N LEU A 327 0.26 7.90 6.85
CA LEU A 327 1.22 8.43 7.81
C LEU A 327 2.64 8.53 7.23
N THR A 328 3.01 7.59 6.36
CA THR A 328 4.33 7.60 5.72
C THR A 328 4.43 8.49 4.49
N MET A 329 3.32 9.10 4.06
CA MET A 329 3.29 9.96 2.88
C MET A 329 3.61 11.41 3.24
N GLU A 330 4.56 12.00 2.51
CA GLU A 330 4.78 13.45 2.55
C GLU A 330 3.64 14.19 1.84
N PRO A 331 3.45 15.50 2.07
CA PRO A 331 2.36 16.24 1.44
C PRO A 331 2.35 16.15 -0.09
N ILE A 332 3.54 16.07 -0.69
CA ILE A 332 3.67 15.94 -2.14
C ILE A 332 3.23 14.55 -2.63
N ASP A 333 3.36 13.51 -1.80
CA ASP A 333 2.90 12.17 -2.16
C ASP A 333 1.37 12.10 -2.12
N ILE A 334 0.71 12.81 -1.20
CA ILE A 334 -0.75 12.97 -1.16
C ILE A 334 -1.22 13.69 -2.43
N ALA A 335 -0.61 14.83 -2.75
CA ALA A 335 -0.90 15.58 -3.99
C ALA A 335 -0.69 14.74 -5.24
N ARG A 336 0.41 13.97 -5.30
CA ARG A 336 0.71 13.06 -6.42
C ARG A 336 -0.36 11.98 -6.55
N THR A 337 -0.75 11.36 -5.44
CA THR A 337 -1.66 10.21 -5.42
C THR A 337 -3.09 10.61 -5.81
N PHE A 338 -3.59 11.72 -5.26
CA PHE A 338 -4.99 12.11 -5.42
C PHE A 338 -5.21 13.28 -6.39
N LEU A 339 -4.15 13.81 -7.00
CA LEU A 339 -4.20 14.95 -7.93
C LEU A 339 -4.84 16.22 -7.32
N VAL A 340 -4.49 16.48 -6.06
CA VAL A 340 -4.92 17.66 -5.31
C VAL A 340 -3.74 18.59 -4.97
N ASP A 341 -4.04 19.77 -4.43
CA ASP A 341 -3.02 20.62 -3.84
C ASP A 341 -2.35 19.89 -2.64
N PRO A 342 -1.02 20.00 -2.46
CA PRO A 342 -0.36 19.40 -1.32
C PRO A 342 -0.87 20.05 -0.03
N PRO A 343 -1.24 19.25 0.99
CA PRO A 343 -1.55 19.80 2.30
C PRO A 343 -0.32 20.54 2.87
N GLN A 344 -0.55 21.41 3.85
CA GLN A 344 0.54 22.17 4.45
C GLN A 344 1.51 21.26 5.22
N LEU A 345 0.95 20.30 5.96
CA LEU A 345 1.66 19.29 6.75
C LEU A 345 1.28 17.89 6.30
N SER A 346 2.15 16.91 6.52
CA SER A 346 1.76 15.50 6.37
C SER A 346 0.77 15.11 7.46
N VAL A 347 0.01 14.03 7.23
CA VAL A 347 -0.95 13.51 8.24
C VAL A 347 -0.22 13.18 9.54
N ALA A 348 0.96 12.56 9.44
CA ALA A 348 1.79 12.25 10.61
C ALA A 348 2.23 13.54 11.32
N GLN A 349 2.78 14.53 10.59
CA GLN A 349 3.21 15.80 11.19
C GLN A 349 2.07 16.51 11.93
N GLU A 350 0.87 16.51 11.36
CA GLU A 350 -0.29 17.16 11.99
C GLU A 350 -0.70 16.42 13.28
N ILE A 351 -0.81 15.08 13.26
CA ILE A 351 -1.14 14.31 14.45
C ILE A 351 -0.04 14.43 15.53
N TYR A 352 1.23 14.32 15.16
CA TYR A 352 2.36 14.53 16.07
C TYR A 352 2.32 15.93 16.69
N SER A 353 1.94 16.95 15.92
CA SER A 353 1.86 18.32 16.42
C SER A 353 0.83 18.49 17.52
N TYR A 354 -0.31 17.80 17.43
CA TYR A 354 -1.35 17.85 18.47
C TYR A 354 -0.91 17.17 19.76
N PHE A 355 -0.20 16.05 19.68
CA PHE A 355 0.42 15.43 20.86
C PHE A 355 1.45 16.36 21.50
N ARG A 356 2.32 16.96 20.68
CA ARG A 356 3.38 17.85 21.14
C ARG A 356 2.88 19.10 21.86
N ILE A 357 1.72 19.64 21.50
CA ILE A 357 1.18 20.87 22.12
C ILE A 357 -0.01 20.62 23.06
N GLY A 358 -0.40 19.36 23.28
CA GLY A 358 -1.56 19.02 24.09
C GLY A 358 -2.91 19.44 23.51
N ASP A 359 -3.04 19.63 22.19
CA ASP A 359 -4.26 20.17 21.55
C ASP A 359 -5.31 19.08 21.28
N ALA A 360 -6.11 18.80 22.30
CA ALA A 360 -7.23 17.86 22.21
C ALA A 360 -8.38 18.32 21.29
N GLU A 361 -8.54 19.64 21.04
CA GLU A 361 -9.56 20.17 20.13
C GLU A 361 -9.15 19.94 18.68
N GLY A 362 -7.87 20.23 18.36
CA GLY A 362 -7.26 19.95 17.07
C GLY A 362 -7.26 18.46 16.75
N MET A 363 -7.01 17.60 17.75
CA MET A 363 -7.03 16.14 17.57
C MET A 363 -8.38 15.60 17.05
N LYS A 364 -9.51 16.28 17.33
CA LYS A 364 -10.84 15.88 16.78
C LYS A 364 -10.86 15.84 15.25
N LYS A 365 -9.94 16.55 14.58
CA LYS A 365 -9.77 16.46 13.13
C LYS A 365 -9.42 15.03 12.70
N TRP A 366 -8.52 14.36 13.42
CA TRP A 366 -7.96 13.05 13.08
C TRP A 366 -8.29 11.98 14.11
N GLU A 367 -9.30 12.18 14.95
CA GLU A 367 -9.56 11.32 16.11
C GLU A 367 -9.78 9.86 15.70
N TYR A 368 -10.50 9.62 14.59
CA TYR A 368 -10.77 8.25 14.17
C TYR A 368 -9.56 7.63 13.46
N THR A 369 -8.91 8.38 12.57
CA THR A 369 -7.66 7.98 11.91
C THR A 369 -6.59 7.61 12.94
N ALA A 370 -6.37 8.45 13.95
CA ALA A 370 -5.42 8.19 15.03
C ALA A 370 -5.86 7.02 15.92
N SER A 371 -7.16 6.84 16.17
CA SER A 371 -7.68 5.69 16.92
C SER A 371 -7.45 4.35 16.22
N VAL A 372 -7.48 4.31 14.88
CA VAL A 372 -7.17 3.09 14.12
C VAL A 372 -5.75 2.60 14.39
N LEU A 373 -4.83 3.48 14.78
CA LEU A 373 -3.44 3.12 15.10
C LEU A 373 -3.31 2.31 16.39
N LEU A 374 -4.32 2.32 17.27
CA LEU A 374 -4.41 1.39 18.40
C LEU A 374 -4.45 -0.08 17.95
N LEU A 375 -4.76 -0.34 16.67
CA LEU A 375 -4.77 -1.69 16.11
C LEU A 375 -3.40 -2.11 15.56
N VAL A 376 -2.44 -1.20 15.45
CA VAL A 376 -1.08 -1.47 14.98
C VAL A 376 -0.24 -1.99 16.16
N LEU A 377 -0.38 -3.28 16.41
CA LEU A 377 0.42 -3.99 17.39
C LEU A 377 0.96 -5.26 16.78
N HIS A 378 2.22 -5.52 17.05
CA HIS A 378 2.79 -6.79 16.71
C HIS A 378 2.13 -7.88 17.56
N ARG A 379 1.44 -8.81 16.90
CA ARG A 379 1.02 -10.06 17.52
C ARG A 379 1.92 -11.14 16.97
N GLU A 380 2.89 -11.56 17.77
CA GLU A 380 3.68 -12.75 17.44
C GLU A 380 2.70 -13.90 17.21
N SER A 381 2.89 -14.60 16.09
CA SER A 381 2.24 -15.89 15.93
C SER A 381 2.74 -16.79 17.07
N PRO A 382 1.87 -17.51 17.79
CA PRO A 382 2.29 -18.42 18.86
C PRO A 382 3.28 -19.50 18.40
N SER A 383 3.51 -19.64 17.09
CA SER A 383 4.45 -20.55 16.45
C SER A 383 5.85 -19.99 16.15
N ALA A 384 6.13 -18.69 16.37
CA ALA A 384 7.46 -18.14 16.10
C ALA A 384 8.49 -18.65 17.14
N PRO A 385 9.67 -19.19 16.74
CA PRO A 385 10.73 -19.55 17.66
C PRO A 385 11.14 -18.34 18.51
N PRO A 386 11.39 -18.51 19.81
CA PRO A 386 11.53 -17.38 20.74
C PRO A 386 12.76 -16.46 20.55
N HIS A 387 13.58 -16.62 19.51
CA HIS A 387 14.97 -16.13 19.55
C HIS A 387 15.56 -15.52 18.27
N THR A 388 14.77 -14.98 17.34
CA THR A 388 15.35 -13.99 16.39
C THR A 388 15.52 -12.66 17.10
N ALA A 389 16.73 -12.42 17.62
CA ALA A 389 17.11 -11.13 18.21
C ALA A 389 16.79 -10.01 17.22
N ARG A 390 15.83 -9.15 17.60
CA ARG A 390 15.46 -7.99 16.79
C ARG A 390 16.61 -6.98 16.81
N PRO A 391 16.88 -6.30 15.68
CA PRO A 391 17.90 -5.26 15.66
C PRO A 391 17.51 -4.11 16.59
N PRO A 392 18.49 -3.38 17.16
CA PRO A 392 18.20 -2.12 17.83
C PRO A 392 17.55 -1.14 16.85
N LEU A 393 16.59 -0.38 17.36
CA LEU A 393 15.85 0.63 16.60
C LEU A 393 16.27 2.02 17.04
N PHE A 394 16.27 2.97 16.12
CA PHE A 394 16.77 4.31 16.36
C PHE A 394 15.73 5.37 16.05
N TYR A 395 15.72 6.43 16.87
CA TYR A 395 14.91 7.63 16.69
C TYR A 395 15.77 8.87 16.95
N GLY A 396 15.65 9.89 16.10
CA GLY A 396 16.52 11.07 16.16
C GLY A 396 15.70 12.34 16.33
N VAL A 397 16.10 13.17 17.28
CA VAL A 397 15.56 14.52 17.48
C VAL A 397 16.68 15.54 17.27
N LYS A 398 16.38 16.64 16.59
CA LYS A 398 17.26 17.80 16.44
C LYS A 398 16.61 19.05 16.97
N GLU A 399 17.44 20.07 17.25
CA GLU A 399 17.01 21.40 17.67
C GLU A 399 16.19 21.41 18.97
N LEU A 400 16.51 20.48 19.88
CA LEU A 400 15.81 20.39 21.16
C LEU A 400 16.15 21.61 22.04
N PRO A 401 15.16 22.24 22.70
CA PRO A 401 15.44 23.32 23.65
C PRO A 401 16.44 22.90 24.73
N GLN A 402 17.32 23.82 25.12
CA GLN A 402 18.40 23.54 26.07
C GLN A 402 17.88 23.11 27.45
N GLU A 403 16.70 23.59 27.87
CA GLU A 403 16.07 23.19 29.13
C GLU A 403 15.64 21.73 29.09
N GLU A 404 14.98 21.31 28.01
CA GLU A 404 14.59 19.92 27.74
C GLU A 404 15.80 19.00 27.63
N LEU A 405 16.86 19.46 26.95
CA LEU A 405 18.09 18.69 26.81
C LEU A 405 18.75 18.45 28.18
N ARG A 406 18.75 19.45 29.06
CA ARG A 406 19.26 19.31 30.44
C ARG A 406 18.39 18.37 31.26
N TYR A 407 17.07 18.50 31.14
CA TYR A 407 16.14 17.62 31.83
C TYR A 407 16.37 16.16 31.41
N LEU A 408 16.39 15.89 30.10
CA LEU A 408 16.68 14.57 29.56
C LEU A 408 17.99 14.00 30.10
N ARG A 409 19.08 14.79 30.08
CA ARG A 409 20.39 14.38 30.62
C ARG A 409 20.41 14.13 32.13
N SER A 410 19.40 14.62 32.86
CA SER A 410 19.28 14.44 34.31
C SER A 410 18.46 13.21 34.71
N ILE A 411 17.80 12.54 33.76
CA ILE A 411 17.00 11.34 34.04
C ILE A 411 17.93 10.22 34.54
N PRO A 412 17.67 9.63 35.71
CA PRO A 412 18.49 8.54 36.25
C PRO A 412 18.40 7.25 35.43
N ASP A 413 19.48 6.47 35.43
CA ASP A 413 19.45 5.10 34.93
C ASP A 413 18.40 4.27 35.69
N GLY A 414 17.61 3.51 34.95
CA GLY A 414 16.50 2.70 35.46
C GLY A 414 15.18 3.45 35.58
N ASP A 415 15.15 4.78 35.41
CA ASP A 415 13.90 5.52 35.33
C ASP A 415 13.18 5.23 34.01
N TRP A 416 11.93 5.68 33.90
CA TRP A 416 11.11 5.45 32.72
C TRP A 416 11.13 6.64 31.76
N TYR A 417 10.83 6.35 30.50
CA TYR A 417 10.67 7.34 29.44
C TYR A 417 9.57 6.86 28.48
N MET A 418 8.79 7.80 27.92
CA MET A 418 7.64 7.48 27.08
C MET A 418 7.67 8.25 25.75
N PHE A 419 7.32 7.57 24.65
CA PHE A 419 6.82 8.25 23.46
C PHE A 419 5.29 8.29 23.47
N PRO A 420 4.65 9.48 23.53
CA PRO A 420 3.21 9.59 23.75
C PRO A 420 2.39 9.14 22.54
N CYS A 421 2.90 9.39 21.34
CA CYS A 421 2.26 9.05 20.07
C CYS A 421 2.88 7.78 19.47
N PHE A 422 2.19 7.20 18.47
CA PHE A 422 2.84 6.20 17.60
C PHE A 422 4.12 6.80 17.04
N THR A 423 5.22 6.05 16.97
CA THR A 423 6.53 6.63 16.61
C THR A 423 7.22 5.82 15.52
N MET A 424 7.70 6.50 14.49
CA MET A 424 8.46 5.90 13.39
C MET A 424 9.93 5.77 13.78
N VAL A 425 10.44 4.55 13.82
CA VAL A 425 11.83 4.25 14.19
C VAL A 425 12.50 3.37 13.14
N ARG A 426 13.83 3.35 13.11
CA ARG A 426 14.58 2.72 12.01
C ARG A 426 15.72 1.84 12.51
N PRO A 427 15.96 0.66 11.91
CA PRO A 427 17.06 -0.21 12.30
C PRO A 427 18.37 0.21 11.60
N ASN A 428 19.49 -0.37 12.06
CA ASN A 428 20.79 -0.34 11.38
C ASN A 428 21.36 1.07 11.12
N VAL A 429 21.19 1.99 12.05
CA VAL A 429 21.82 3.31 11.97
C VAL A 429 23.27 3.19 12.44
N ASN A 430 24.23 3.36 11.52
CA ASN A 430 25.65 3.36 11.86
C ASN A 430 26.09 4.74 12.40
N TRP A 431 25.54 5.13 13.54
CA TRP A 431 25.75 6.46 14.08
C TRP A 431 27.17 6.69 14.60
N LEU A 432 27.93 5.62 14.87
CA LEU A 432 29.33 5.65 15.33
C LEU A 432 30.31 6.09 14.23
N ASP A 433 29.92 6.03 12.96
CA ASP A 433 30.73 6.49 11.84
C ASP A 433 30.57 8.02 11.68
N GLU A 434 31.56 8.77 12.18
CA GLU A 434 31.53 10.24 12.21
C GLU A 434 31.55 10.87 10.81
N GLU A 435 32.20 10.22 9.85
CA GLU A 435 32.27 10.73 8.47
C GLU A 435 30.95 10.50 7.73
N ALA A 436 30.28 9.37 7.99
CA ALA A 436 29.04 9.00 7.32
C ALA A 436 27.76 9.54 7.98
N PHE A 437 27.80 9.84 9.29
CA PHE A 437 26.61 10.21 10.07
C PHE A 437 26.68 11.65 10.58
N ALA A 438 26.16 12.57 9.78
CA ALA A 438 26.06 13.99 10.15
C ALA A 438 25.07 14.20 11.31
N VAL A 439 25.58 14.74 12.41
CA VAL A 439 24.82 15.04 13.63
C VAL A 439 24.53 16.54 13.70
N PRO A 440 23.25 16.95 13.77
CA PRO A 440 22.86 18.34 14.01
C PRO A 440 23.27 18.83 15.41
N ASP A 441 23.38 20.14 15.57
CA ASP A 441 23.65 20.74 16.88
C ASP A 441 22.55 20.41 17.90
N SER A 442 22.96 20.06 19.12
CA SER A 442 22.04 19.72 20.22
C SER A 442 21.05 18.60 19.89
N ALA A 443 21.51 17.62 19.11
CA ALA A 443 20.70 16.47 18.74
C ALA A 443 20.61 15.43 19.87
N VAL A 444 19.51 14.67 19.85
CA VAL A 444 19.28 13.52 20.71
C VAL A 444 19.07 12.29 19.83
N LEU A 445 19.87 11.26 20.04
CA LEU A 445 19.70 9.96 19.40
C LEU A 445 19.22 8.96 20.45
N PHE A 446 18.07 8.34 20.20
CA PHE A 446 17.55 7.24 20.99
C PHE A 446 17.92 5.93 20.32
N GLU A 447 18.56 5.03 21.06
CA GLU A 447 18.79 3.63 20.69
C GLU A 447 17.89 2.75 21.55
N ILE A 448 17.03 1.95 20.92
CA ILE A 448 15.93 1.26 21.56
C ILE A 448 16.12 -0.25 21.38
N HIS A 449 16.20 -0.96 22.51
CA HIS A 449 16.36 -2.40 22.59
C HIS A 449 15.08 -3.10 23.05
N ASP A 450 15.06 -4.43 22.87
CA ASP A 450 14.04 -5.35 23.39
C ASP A 450 12.60 -5.03 22.94
N VAL A 451 12.44 -4.41 21.78
CA VAL A 451 11.14 -3.95 21.28
C VAL A 451 10.27 -5.13 20.83
N THR A 452 9.24 -5.45 21.60
CA THR A 452 8.31 -6.56 21.33
C THR A 452 7.09 -6.16 20.50
N ASP A 453 6.49 -5.01 20.82
CA ASP A 453 5.17 -4.63 20.27
C ASP A 453 5.24 -3.83 18.94
N ALA A 454 6.42 -3.41 18.49
CA ALA A 454 6.59 -2.67 17.23
C ALA A 454 6.46 -3.54 15.98
N VAL A 455 6.02 -2.91 14.89
CA VAL A 455 5.80 -3.59 13.60
C VAL A 455 6.70 -2.98 12.53
N GLU A 456 7.50 -3.81 11.85
CA GLU A 456 8.18 -3.40 10.62
C GLU A 456 7.15 -3.13 9.53
N ILE A 457 7.08 -1.89 9.02
CA ILE A 457 6.09 -1.45 8.03
C ILE A 457 6.73 -1.08 6.69
N CYS A 458 7.98 -1.48 6.46
CA CYS A 458 8.75 -1.09 5.28
C CYS A 458 8.05 -1.43 3.96
N ASP A 459 7.32 -2.55 3.89
CA ASP A 459 6.65 -2.93 2.65
C ASP A 459 5.51 -1.97 2.26
N ILE A 460 4.76 -1.47 3.25
CA ILE A 460 3.64 -0.56 3.03
C ILE A 460 4.02 0.90 3.09
N SER A 461 5.15 1.24 3.72
CA SER A 461 5.65 2.61 3.79
C SER A 461 5.91 3.21 2.41
N MET A 462 5.75 4.53 2.29
CA MET A 462 6.23 5.30 1.15
C MET A 462 7.76 5.22 1.00
N HIS A 463 8.49 4.88 2.06
CA HIS A 463 9.96 4.81 2.14
C HIS A 463 10.46 3.38 2.46
N PRO A 464 10.28 2.41 1.54
CA PRO A 464 10.53 1.00 1.84
C PRO A 464 12.00 0.68 2.16
N TYR A 465 12.95 1.44 1.60
CA TYR A 465 14.38 1.21 1.81
C TYR A 465 14.88 1.69 3.17
N ASP A 466 14.13 2.57 3.85
CA ASP A 466 14.48 3.07 5.18
C ASP A 466 14.14 2.04 6.28
N ARG A 467 13.52 0.91 5.91
CA ARG A 467 13.15 -0.20 6.81
C ARG A 467 12.40 0.26 8.06
N GLU A 468 11.43 1.15 7.88
CA GLU A 468 10.75 1.78 9.00
C GLU A 468 9.94 0.78 9.85
N TRP A 469 9.97 1.01 11.16
CA TRP A 469 9.17 0.34 12.18
C TRP A 469 8.24 1.34 12.83
N LEU A 470 7.04 0.90 13.15
CA LEU A 470 6.04 1.70 13.83
C LEU A 470 5.88 1.20 15.27
N LEU A 471 6.23 2.07 16.22
CA LEU A 471 5.97 1.89 17.63
C LEU A 471 4.51 2.23 17.96
N PRO A 472 3.84 1.46 18.83
CA PRO A 472 2.49 1.76 19.28
C PRO A 472 2.42 3.05 20.13
N MET A 473 1.19 3.50 20.34
CA MET A 473 0.89 4.67 21.18
C MET A 473 1.31 4.45 22.65
N CYS A 474 1.83 5.50 23.30
CA CYS A 474 2.39 5.46 24.64
C CYS A 474 3.41 4.32 24.81
N SER A 475 4.38 4.23 23.90
CA SER A 475 5.47 3.24 24.04
C SER A 475 6.38 3.64 25.20
N MET A 476 6.55 2.72 26.15
CA MET A 476 7.26 2.92 27.40
C MET A 476 8.61 2.21 27.38
N PHE A 477 9.59 2.86 28.01
CA PHE A 477 10.97 2.40 28.05
C PHE A 477 11.59 2.58 29.44
N ARG A 478 12.57 1.74 29.77
CA ARG A 478 13.53 2.00 30.84
C ARG A 478 14.78 2.64 30.25
N VAL A 479 15.20 3.75 30.85
CA VAL A 479 16.48 4.37 30.56
C VAL A 479 17.59 3.45 31.05
N LYS A 480 18.49 3.06 30.16
CA LYS A 480 19.65 2.22 30.49
C LYS A 480 20.91 3.03 30.70
N SER A 481 21.10 4.05 29.88
CA SER A 481 22.22 4.98 29.98
C SER A 481 21.94 6.22 29.14
N ILE A 482 22.40 7.36 29.62
CA ILE A 482 22.45 8.61 28.85
C ILE A 482 23.88 9.08 28.78
N THR A 483 24.40 9.27 27.56
CA THR A 483 25.77 9.73 27.32
C THR A 483 25.75 11.00 26.48
N ALA A 484 26.38 12.06 26.97
CA ALA A 484 26.58 13.30 26.20
C ALA A 484 27.97 13.30 25.56
N TYR A 485 28.02 13.58 24.27
CA TYR A 485 29.23 13.65 23.45
C TYR A 485 29.45 15.11 23.02
N ASP A 486 30.31 15.82 23.75
CA ASP A 486 30.63 17.21 23.46
C ASP A 486 31.43 17.36 22.15
N ASP A 487 32.20 16.32 21.78
CA ASP A 487 32.98 16.22 20.55
C ASP A 487 32.12 15.96 19.30
N ARG A 488 30.84 15.62 19.46
CA ARG A 488 29.91 15.32 18.36
C ARG A 488 28.75 16.32 18.29
N ASN A 489 29.05 17.60 18.18
CA ASN A 489 28.06 18.70 18.14
C ASN A 489 27.08 18.69 19.34
N GLY A 490 27.55 18.20 20.49
CA GLY A 490 26.74 18.08 21.70
C GLY A 490 25.67 16.99 21.64
N LEU A 491 25.89 15.93 20.85
CA LEU A 491 24.99 14.77 20.75
C LEU A 491 24.69 14.19 22.13
N THR A 492 23.41 13.97 22.41
CA THR A 492 22.99 13.17 23.56
C THR A 492 22.48 11.82 23.08
N HIS A 493 23.18 10.75 23.44
CA HIS A 493 22.80 9.39 23.14
C HIS A 493 22.05 8.78 24.32
N VAL A 494 20.82 8.33 24.09
CA VAL A 494 19.94 7.75 25.09
C VAL A 494 19.67 6.30 24.73
N VAL A 495 20.07 5.37 25.59
CA VAL A 495 19.80 3.95 25.41
C VAL A 495 18.58 3.57 26.22
N LEU A 496 17.59 2.99 25.53
CA LEU A 496 16.28 2.63 26.04
C LEU A 496 16.06 1.12 25.89
N SER A 497 15.37 0.51 26.85
CA SER A 497 14.88 -0.88 26.75
C SER A 497 13.38 -0.87 26.89
N SER A 498 12.67 -1.45 25.92
CA SER A 498 11.20 -1.42 25.89
C SER A 498 10.59 -2.21 27.06
N ILE A 499 9.59 -1.62 27.71
CA ILE A 499 8.85 -2.26 28.82
C ILE A 499 7.36 -2.43 28.56
N GLY A 500 6.80 -1.81 27.52
CA GLY A 500 5.41 -2.01 27.13
C GLY A 500 4.83 -0.82 26.36
N CYS A 501 3.51 -0.84 26.20
CA CYS A 501 2.74 0.28 25.67
C CYS A 501 1.28 0.23 26.14
N LEU A 502 0.49 1.27 25.85
CA LEU A 502 -0.91 1.38 26.30
C LEU A 502 -1.78 0.17 25.95
N HIS A 503 -1.56 -0.43 24.78
CA HIS A 503 -2.27 -1.64 24.34
C HIS A 503 -1.31 -2.79 24.00
N GLY A 504 -0.27 -3.00 24.80
CA GLY A 504 0.79 -3.99 24.54
C GLY A 504 0.49 -5.44 24.96
N SER A 505 1.42 -6.33 24.63
CA SER A 505 1.48 -7.70 25.13
C SER A 505 2.05 -7.79 26.54
N VAL A 506 2.97 -6.88 26.88
CA VAL A 506 3.61 -6.76 28.19
C VAL A 506 2.81 -5.80 29.06
N LYS A 507 2.50 -6.21 30.30
CA LYS A 507 1.89 -5.33 31.29
C LYS A 507 2.97 -4.46 31.94
N ASP A 508 2.78 -3.15 31.87
CA ASP A 508 3.63 -2.16 32.54
C ASP A 508 2.96 -1.68 33.84
N ALA A 509 3.76 -1.41 34.88
CA ALA A 509 3.33 -0.83 36.14
C ALA A 509 3.16 0.70 36.09
N VAL A 510 3.75 1.38 35.09
CA VAL A 510 3.68 2.85 34.96
C VAL A 510 2.33 3.30 34.38
N ILE A 511 1.79 2.57 33.40
CA ILE A 511 0.46 2.87 32.84
C ILE A 511 -0.61 2.27 33.75
N PRO A 512 -1.61 3.05 34.23
CA PRO A 512 -2.70 2.53 35.05
C PRO A 512 -3.41 1.32 34.42
N GLU A 513 -3.69 0.28 35.22
CA GLU A 513 -4.37 -0.93 34.72
C GLU A 513 -5.75 -0.63 34.14
N ASP A 514 -6.46 0.37 34.70
CA ASP A 514 -7.77 0.81 34.21
C ASP A 514 -7.68 1.38 32.78
N ASP A 515 -6.65 2.16 32.49
CA ASP A 515 -6.43 2.74 31.16
C ASP A 515 -6.06 1.66 30.14
N GLN A 516 -5.19 0.72 30.52
CA GLN A 516 -4.89 -0.45 29.69
C GLN A 516 -6.16 -1.27 29.41
N ALA A 517 -7.03 -1.44 30.40
CA ALA A 517 -8.30 -2.15 30.26
C ALA A 517 -9.25 -1.42 29.30
N VAL A 518 -9.38 -0.09 29.43
CA VAL A 518 -10.17 0.74 28.51
C VAL A 518 -9.63 0.65 27.09
N ALA A 519 -8.32 0.84 26.89
CA ALA A 519 -7.68 0.75 25.58
C ALA A 519 -7.91 -0.63 24.94
N LYS A 520 -7.80 -1.71 25.73
CA LYS A 520 -8.06 -3.08 25.26
C LYS A 520 -9.53 -3.29 24.84
N VAL A 521 -10.48 -2.72 25.57
CA VAL A 521 -11.91 -2.76 25.21
C VAL A 521 -12.18 -1.96 23.93
N VAL A 522 -11.62 -0.76 23.82
CA VAL A 522 -11.76 0.11 22.63
C VAL A 522 -11.14 -0.57 21.42
N ALA A 523 -9.91 -1.05 21.51
CA ALA A 523 -9.24 -1.77 20.43
C ALA A 523 -9.98 -3.04 20.01
N LYS A 524 -10.60 -3.77 20.96
CA LYS A 524 -11.46 -4.92 20.62
C LYS A 524 -12.69 -4.50 19.81
N LYS A 525 -13.37 -3.41 20.21
CA LYS A 525 -14.52 -2.86 19.47
C LYS A 525 -14.13 -2.34 18.09
N LEU A 526 -13.06 -1.54 18.03
CA LEU A 526 -12.49 -1.02 16.78
C LEU A 526 -12.12 -2.15 15.83
N ARG A 527 -11.51 -3.24 16.30
CA ARG A 527 -11.16 -4.38 15.45
C ARG A 527 -12.38 -5.03 14.80
N GLY A 528 -13.48 -5.18 15.54
CA GLY A 528 -14.74 -5.66 14.99
C GLY A 528 -15.32 -4.72 13.94
N GLU A 529 -15.37 -3.42 14.24
CA GLU A 529 -15.85 -2.39 13.32
C GLU A 529 -15.00 -2.32 12.05
N MET A 530 -13.68 -2.37 12.16
CA MET A 530 -12.77 -2.29 11.03
C MET A 530 -12.91 -3.46 10.04
N LEU A 531 -13.39 -4.63 10.48
CA LEU A 531 -13.72 -5.73 9.58
C LEU A 531 -14.99 -5.42 8.76
N GLU A 532 -16.00 -4.82 9.38
CA GLU A 532 -17.21 -4.35 8.70
C GLU A 532 -16.91 -3.20 7.75
N VAL A 533 -16.08 -2.23 8.15
CA VAL A 533 -15.58 -1.15 7.30
C VAL A 533 -14.82 -1.74 6.11
N ALA A 534 -13.87 -2.67 6.34
CA ALA A 534 -13.13 -3.32 5.27
C ALA A 534 -14.05 -4.03 4.27
N ARG A 535 -15.07 -4.74 4.77
CA ARG A 535 -16.09 -5.38 3.93
C ARG A 535 -16.85 -4.35 3.11
N ARG A 536 -17.32 -3.27 3.74
CA ARG A 536 -18.07 -2.21 3.06
C ARG A 536 -17.24 -1.53 1.97
N SER A 537 -16.03 -1.09 2.30
CA SER A 537 -15.10 -0.43 1.38
C SER A 537 -14.79 -1.30 0.16
N ARG A 538 -14.59 -2.61 0.36
CA ARG A 538 -14.38 -3.56 -0.74
C ARG A 538 -15.53 -3.52 -1.75
N TYR A 539 -16.78 -3.60 -1.29
CA TYR A 539 -17.93 -3.59 -2.20
C TYR A 539 -18.10 -2.25 -2.91
N VAL A 540 -17.80 -1.13 -2.24
CA VAL A 540 -17.77 0.19 -2.91
C VAL A 540 -16.66 0.26 -3.96
N ALA A 541 -15.47 -0.29 -3.69
CA ALA A 541 -14.40 -0.37 -4.68
C ALA A 541 -14.79 -1.22 -5.89
N ILE A 542 -15.39 -2.41 -5.67
CA ILE A 542 -15.97 -3.25 -6.73
C ILE A 542 -16.98 -2.46 -7.55
N HIS A 543 -17.87 -1.72 -6.89
CA HIS A 543 -18.83 -0.85 -7.56
C HIS A 543 -18.13 0.18 -8.46
N SER A 544 -17.10 0.88 -7.96
CA SER A 544 -16.29 1.80 -8.78
C SER A 544 -15.68 1.13 -10.01
N TYR A 545 -15.03 -0.03 -9.85
CA TYR A 545 -14.43 -0.76 -10.97
C TYR A 545 -15.47 -1.14 -12.03
N LEU A 546 -16.61 -1.66 -11.59
CA LEU A 546 -17.68 -2.09 -12.51
C LEU A 546 -18.36 -0.91 -13.20
N THR A 547 -18.65 0.18 -12.48
CA THR A 547 -19.28 1.39 -13.04
C THR A 547 -18.44 1.96 -14.16
N VAL A 548 -17.14 2.15 -13.91
CA VAL A 548 -16.20 2.72 -14.87
C VAL A 548 -16.15 1.88 -16.15
N ARG A 549 -16.09 0.54 -16.04
CA ARG A 549 -16.08 -0.38 -17.19
C ARG A 549 -17.44 -0.52 -17.87
N MET A 550 -18.55 -0.36 -17.14
CA MET A 550 -19.89 -0.30 -17.72
C MET A 550 -20.05 0.93 -18.61
N GLN A 551 -19.52 2.10 -18.21
CA GLN A 551 -19.57 3.31 -19.03
C GLN A 551 -18.87 3.12 -20.39
N ASP A 552 -17.74 2.38 -20.42
CA ASP A 552 -17.08 2.01 -21.68
C ASP A 552 -18.01 1.22 -22.62
N ARG A 553 -18.90 0.39 -22.08
CA ARG A 553 -19.88 -0.38 -22.86
C ARG A 553 -21.09 0.45 -23.27
N LEU A 554 -21.55 1.36 -22.43
CA LEU A 554 -22.62 2.29 -22.78
C LEU A 554 -22.26 3.17 -23.99
N ARG A 555 -20.97 3.50 -24.17
CA ARG A 555 -20.46 4.19 -25.37
C ARG A 555 -20.61 3.38 -26.66
N LEU A 556 -20.67 2.05 -26.59
CA LEU A 556 -20.76 1.18 -27.76
C LEU A 556 -22.20 0.88 -28.20
N ASN A 557 -23.21 1.30 -27.42
CA ASN A 557 -24.61 1.06 -27.73
C ASN A 557 -25.28 2.33 -28.27
N PRO A 558 -25.87 2.31 -29.49
CA PRO A 558 -26.52 3.47 -30.10
C PRO A 558 -27.56 4.15 -29.21
N ALA A 559 -28.35 3.39 -28.44
CA ALA A 559 -29.40 3.94 -27.58
C ALA A 559 -28.86 4.78 -26.41
N THR A 560 -27.62 4.54 -25.99
CA THR A 560 -26.96 5.24 -24.89
C THR A 560 -25.82 6.13 -25.35
N LEU A 561 -25.47 6.09 -26.64
CA LEU A 561 -24.34 6.80 -27.23
C LEU A 561 -24.42 8.31 -26.98
N VAL A 562 -25.57 8.93 -27.19
CA VAL A 562 -25.75 10.39 -26.98
C VAL A 562 -25.51 10.77 -25.53
N ARG A 563 -26.03 9.97 -24.58
CA ARG A 563 -25.81 10.20 -23.14
C ARG A 563 -24.34 9.99 -22.78
N ALA A 564 -23.70 8.96 -23.32
CA ALA A 564 -22.29 8.69 -23.08
C ALA A 564 -21.41 9.83 -23.62
N GLN A 565 -21.70 10.33 -24.82
CA GLN A 565 -21.03 11.49 -25.41
C GLN A 565 -21.24 12.76 -24.57
N TYR A 566 -22.43 12.97 -24.00
CA TYR A 566 -22.67 14.08 -23.08
C TYR A 566 -21.82 13.97 -21.81
N VAL A 567 -21.74 12.78 -21.21
CA VAL A 567 -20.90 12.54 -20.02
C VAL A 567 -19.42 12.75 -20.34
N ASP A 568 -18.95 12.25 -21.48
CA ASP A 568 -17.58 12.47 -21.94
C ASP A 568 -17.30 13.97 -22.15
N HIS A 569 -18.23 14.69 -22.78
CA HIS A 569 -18.12 16.13 -22.96
C HIS A 569 -18.11 16.87 -21.62
N TYR A 570 -18.95 16.46 -20.65
CA TYR A 570 -18.97 17.02 -19.31
C TYR A 570 -17.62 16.86 -18.61
N PHE A 571 -17.05 15.66 -18.62
CA PHE A 571 -15.73 15.41 -18.02
C PHE A 571 -14.61 16.15 -18.75
N GLU A 572 -14.68 16.26 -20.07
CA GLU A 572 -13.72 17.02 -20.86
C GLU A 572 -13.78 18.52 -20.56
N VAL A 573 -14.97 19.10 -20.44
CA VAL A 573 -15.17 20.51 -20.05
C VAL A 573 -14.70 20.74 -18.62
N LYS A 574 -15.03 19.84 -17.69
CA LYS A 574 -14.59 19.90 -16.29
C LYS A 574 -13.06 19.84 -16.19
N ARG A 575 -12.43 18.90 -16.90
CA ARG A 575 -10.97 18.77 -17.00
C ARG A 575 -10.35 20.03 -17.59
N SER A 576 -10.88 20.53 -18.71
CA SER A 576 -10.40 21.78 -19.33
C SER A 576 -10.51 22.97 -18.39
N SER A 577 -11.58 23.06 -17.59
CA SER A 577 -11.75 24.10 -16.58
C SER A 577 -10.72 23.96 -15.45
N GLN A 578 -10.50 22.74 -14.93
CA GLN A 578 -9.48 22.46 -13.92
C GLN A 578 -8.07 22.79 -14.41
N VAL A 579 -7.72 22.40 -15.64
CA VAL A 579 -6.43 22.69 -16.28
C VAL A 579 -6.21 24.19 -16.39
N LYS A 580 -7.21 24.94 -16.87
CA LYS A 580 -7.11 26.40 -16.96
C LYS A 580 -6.92 27.00 -15.59
N SER A 581 -7.73 26.64 -14.60
CA SER A 581 -7.58 27.15 -13.23
C SER A 581 -6.18 26.91 -12.72
N THR A 582 -5.72 25.65 -12.74
CA THR A 582 -4.46 25.24 -12.10
C THR A 582 -3.19 25.74 -12.78
N ILE A 583 -3.22 25.97 -14.10
CA ILE A 583 -2.09 26.55 -14.82
C ILE A 583 -2.09 28.08 -14.71
N GLU A 584 -3.27 28.71 -14.70
CA GLU A 584 -3.40 30.18 -14.65
C GLU A 584 -3.19 30.75 -13.25
N ASP A 585 -3.62 30.04 -12.21
CA ASP A 585 -3.35 30.38 -10.81
C ASP A 585 -1.91 30.05 -10.37
N GLY A 586 -1.14 29.36 -11.23
CA GLY A 586 0.24 28.96 -10.98
C GLY A 586 0.40 27.85 -9.94
N SER A 587 -0.69 27.17 -9.55
CA SER A 587 -0.63 26.00 -8.67
C SER A 587 0.13 24.86 -9.34
N VAL A 588 -0.04 24.68 -10.66
CA VAL A 588 0.69 23.71 -11.47
C VAL A 588 1.63 24.43 -12.43
N ASN A 589 2.90 24.00 -12.46
CA ASN A 589 3.87 24.46 -13.44
C ASN A 589 4.57 23.28 -14.11
N TRP A 590 4.46 23.20 -15.44
CA TRP A 590 5.21 22.24 -16.24
C TRP A 590 6.54 22.82 -16.66
N GLN A 591 7.61 22.06 -16.47
CA GLN A 591 8.95 22.43 -16.89
C GLN A 591 9.54 21.39 -17.83
N VAL A 592 10.36 21.85 -18.76
CA VAL A 592 11.16 21.02 -19.66
C VAL A 592 12.62 21.15 -19.30
N CYS A 593 13.35 20.04 -19.35
CA CYS A 593 14.79 20.04 -19.18
C CYS A 593 15.44 20.62 -20.45
N THR A 594 16.17 21.72 -20.30
CA THR A 594 16.91 22.35 -21.41
C THR A 594 18.34 21.89 -21.47
N ASN A 595 18.97 21.67 -20.31
CA ASN A 595 20.29 21.05 -20.19
C ASN A 595 20.24 19.94 -19.13
N PRO A 596 20.58 18.68 -19.47
CA PRO A 596 20.66 17.59 -18.50
C PRO A 596 21.84 17.80 -17.53
N VAL A 597 21.92 16.94 -16.52
CA VAL A 597 23.06 16.92 -15.59
C VAL A 597 24.35 16.70 -16.37
N GLN A 598 25.41 17.43 -16.02
CA GLN A 598 26.73 17.31 -16.64
C GLN A 598 27.80 17.23 -15.55
N MET A 599 28.79 16.33 -15.70
CA MET A 599 30.03 16.47 -14.94
C MET A 599 30.85 17.60 -15.55
N ILE A 600 31.18 18.61 -14.76
CA ILE A 600 32.05 19.71 -15.18
C ILE A 600 33.51 19.25 -15.10
N ASP A 601 33.85 18.59 -13.98
CA ASP A 601 35.19 18.07 -13.72
C ASP A 601 35.09 16.60 -13.27
N PRO A 602 35.50 15.65 -14.12
CA PRO A 602 35.50 14.22 -13.78
C PRO A 602 36.48 13.84 -12.66
N VAL A 603 37.51 14.66 -12.41
CA VAL A 603 38.54 14.38 -11.41
C VAL A 603 38.08 14.84 -10.03
N GLU A 604 37.42 16.00 -9.94
CA GLU A 604 36.89 16.54 -8.67
C GLU A 604 35.46 16.09 -8.35
N GLY A 605 34.75 15.47 -9.30
CA GLY A 605 33.36 15.02 -9.11
C GLY A 605 32.34 16.16 -9.05
N VAL A 606 32.67 17.32 -9.62
CA VAL A 606 31.77 18.50 -9.62
C VAL A 606 30.65 18.30 -10.64
N ILE A 607 29.41 18.20 -10.15
CA ILE A 607 28.20 17.98 -10.94
C ILE A 607 27.45 19.29 -11.16
N LYS A 608 27.18 19.64 -12.43
CA LYS A 608 26.22 20.67 -12.81
C LYS A 608 24.82 20.08 -12.82
N HIS A 609 23.94 20.58 -11.95
CA HIS A 609 22.54 20.16 -11.93
C HIS A 609 21.81 20.46 -13.24
N ALA A 610 20.78 19.66 -13.54
CA ALA A 610 19.94 19.86 -14.71
C ALA A 610 19.24 21.24 -14.66
N MET A 611 19.20 21.91 -15.80
CA MET A 611 18.46 23.17 -15.96
C MET A 611 17.05 22.90 -16.46
N TRP A 612 16.08 23.55 -15.81
CA TRP A 612 14.66 23.39 -16.06
C TRP A 612 14.04 24.74 -16.39
N GLU A 613 13.31 24.81 -17.49
CA GLU A 613 12.59 26.01 -17.91
C GLU A 613 11.10 25.73 -17.96
N SER A 614 10.29 26.73 -17.58
CA SER A 614 8.82 26.63 -17.68
C SER A 614 8.40 26.45 -19.13
N MET A 615 7.50 25.50 -19.37
CA MET A 615 6.90 25.32 -20.69
C MET A 615 6.11 26.57 -21.07
N PRO A 616 6.13 27.00 -22.34
CA PRO A 616 5.23 28.03 -22.83
C PRO A 616 3.77 27.67 -22.50
N ARG A 617 2.99 28.65 -22.04
CA ARG A 617 1.62 28.43 -21.51
C ARG A 617 0.74 27.56 -22.41
N ARG A 618 0.80 27.76 -23.73
CA ARG A 618 0.06 26.94 -24.70
C ARG A 618 0.39 25.45 -24.58
N PHE A 619 1.66 25.10 -24.44
CA PHE A 619 2.09 23.71 -24.28
C PHE A 619 1.82 23.22 -22.86
N ALA A 620 2.01 24.04 -21.83
CA ALA A 620 1.68 23.68 -20.45
C ALA A 620 0.20 23.28 -20.28
N LEU A 621 -0.74 24.00 -20.90
CA LEU A 621 -2.16 23.67 -20.91
C LEU A 621 -2.43 22.32 -21.60
N LEU A 622 -1.81 22.08 -22.76
CA LEU A 622 -1.95 20.80 -23.47
C LEU A 622 -1.34 19.64 -22.67
N THR A 623 -0.20 19.87 -22.03
CA THR A 623 0.48 18.87 -21.20
C THR A 623 -0.36 18.51 -19.98
N GLU A 624 -0.87 19.49 -19.23
CA GLU A 624 -1.71 19.20 -18.05
C GLU A 624 -3.03 18.53 -18.45
N HIS A 625 -3.65 18.94 -19.55
CA HIS A 625 -4.84 18.28 -20.06
C HIS A 625 -4.57 16.82 -20.45
N SER A 626 -3.48 16.57 -21.17
CA SER A 626 -3.08 15.22 -21.58
C SER A 626 -2.71 14.37 -20.37
N PHE A 627 -2.05 14.97 -19.38
CA PHE A 627 -1.73 14.35 -18.12
C PHE A 627 -3.01 13.90 -17.41
N LEU A 628 -3.97 14.80 -17.16
CA LEU A 628 -5.24 14.47 -16.48
C LEU A 628 -6.18 13.55 -17.29
N SER A 629 -5.91 13.35 -18.58
CA SER A 629 -6.67 12.43 -19.45
C SER A 629 -6.01 11.06 -19.66
N ARG A 630 -4.88 10.80 -18.98
CA ARG A 630 -4.16 9.53 -19.08
C ARG A 630 -4.91 8.40 -18.41
N THR A 631 -4.71 7.20 -18.94
CA THR A 631 -5.23 5.95 -18.38
C THR A 631 -4.09 4.93 -18.27
N ARG A 632 -4.35 3.76 -17.68
CA ARG A 632 -3.36 2.66 -17.67
C ARG A 632 -2.91 2.25 -19.06
N HIS A 633 -3.77 2.46 -20.07
CA HIS A 633 -3.54 2.05 -21.46
C HIS A 633 -3.13 3.20 -22.39
N LYS A 634 -3.48 4.45 -22.07
CA LYS A 634 -3.18 5.63 -22.89
C LYS A 634 -2.32 6.62 -22.10
N LYS A 635 -1.03 6.63 -22.41
CA LYS A 635 -0.03 7.50 -21.76
C LYS A 635 0.79 8.35 -22.74
N THR A 636 0.65 8.09 -24.03
CA THR A 636 1.31 8.83 -25.09
C THR A 636 0.27 9.62 -25.88
N PHE A 637 0.57 10.88 -26.17
CA PHE A 637 -0.35 11.82 -26.81
C PHE A 637 0.38 12.61 -27.89
N GLU A 638 -0.21 12.69 -29.08
CA GLU A 638 0.25 13.55 -30.18
C GLU A 638 -0.83 14.60 -30.43
N LEU A 639 -0.55 15.85 -30.08
CA LEU A 639 -1.53 16.94 -30.12
C LEU A 639 -0.86 18.21 -30.60
N ASN A 640 -1.41 18.89 -31.61
CA ASN A 640 -0.95 20.22 -32.05
C ASN A 640 0.58 20.33 -32.29
N GLY A 641 1.21 19.28 -32.81
CA GLY A 641 2.65 19.25 -33.09
C GLY A 641 3.56 19.07 -31.86
N ILE A 642 3.00 18.73 -30.69
CA ILE A 642 3.74 18.21 -29.54
C ILE A 642 3.45 16.72 -29.35
N THR A 643 4.50 15.94 -29.11
CA THR A 643 4.40 14.56 -28.66
C THR A 643 4.70 14.53 -27.16
N LEU A 644 3.80 13.96 -26.38
CA LEU A 644 3.93 13.79 -24.93
C LEU A 644 3.94 12.31 -24.61
N ASP A 645 4.93 11.87 -23.84
CA ASP A 645 5.02 10.51 -23.33
C ASP A 645 5.11 10.54 -21.81
N PHE A 646 4.04 10.15 -21.12
CA PHE A 646 4.00 10.06 -19.66
C PHE A 646 4.47 8.70 -19.11
N VAL A 647 4.92 7.77 -19.97
CA VAL A 647 5.64 6.57 -19.52
C VAL A 647 7.05 6.96 -19.10
N SER A 648 7.75 7.72 -19.94
CA SER A 648 9.09 8.26 -19.69
C SER A 648 9.07 9.69 -19.16
N PHE A 649 7.90 10.35 -19.10
CA PHE A 649 7.78 11.78 -18.82
C PHE A 649 8.72 12.60 -19.72
N THR A 650 8.52 12.47 -21.04
CA THR A 650 9.23 13.26 -22.07
C THR A 650 8.26 14.01 -22.97
N CYS A 651 8.71 15.14 -23.54
CA CYS A 651 8.01 15.85 -24.60
C CYS A 651 8.90 16.11 -25.81
N ASP A 652 8.32 16.11 -27.01
CA ASP A 652 8.95 16.63 -28.22
C ASP A 652 8.05 17.72 -28.81
N TYR A 653 8.51 18.96 -28.75
CA TYR A 653 7.92 20.08 -29.48
C TYR A 653 9.02 20.85 -30.20
N GLY A 654 8.77 21.16 -31.47
CA GLY A 654 9.70 21.90 -32.34
C GLY A 654 10.77 21.05 -33.04
N GLY A 655 10.63 19.72 -33.08
CA GLY A 655 11.49 18.83 -33.87
C GLY A 655 12.92 18.71 -33.35
N LYS A 656 13.15 19.04 -32.09
CA LYS A 656 14.47 18.97 -31.43
C LYS A 656 14.71 17.63 -30.71
N GLY A 657 13.77 16.70 -30.84
CA GLY A 657 13.80 15.41 -30.16
C GLY A 657 13.19 15.45 -28.76
N PRO A 658 13.01 14.27 -28.14
CA PRO A 658 12.37 14.14 -26.84
C PRO A 658 13.25 14.73 -25.74
N ARG A 659 12.64 15.53 -24.87
CA ARG A 659 13.25 16.13 -23.67
C ARG A 659 12.49 15.72 -22.43
N SER A 660 13.18 15.46 -21.32
CA SER A 660 12.55 15.14 -20.04
C SER A 660 11.72 16.32 -19.53
N ILE A 661 10.57 16.02 -18.94
CA ILE A 661 9.65 17.02 -18.38
C ILE A 661 9.37 16.71 -16.92
N ARG A 662 8.99 17.75 -16.18
CA ARG A 662 8.54 17.60 -14.79
C ARG A 662 7.34 18.49 -14.49
N ARG A 663 6.50 18.01 -13.57
CA ARG A 663 5.29 18.67 -13.09
C ARG A 663 5.49 19.15 -11.66
N LEU A 664 5.43 20.45 -11.44
CA LEU A 664 5.46 21.04 -10.11
C LEU A 664 4.05 21.36 -9.64
N VAL A 665 3.76 21.11 -8.36
CA VAL A 665 2.54 21.56 -7.68
C VAL A 665 2.95 22.42 -6.49
N ARG A 666 2.51 23.68 -6.44
CA ARG A 666 2.87 24.66 -5.40
C ARG A 666 4.39 24.67 -5.11
N LYS A 667 5.21 24.63 -6.16
CA LYS A 667 6.70 24.57 -6.17
C LYS A 667 7.35 23.21 -5.84
N ARG A 668 6.59 22.16 -5.52
CA ARG A 668 7.14 20.82 -5.23
C ARG A 668 7.07 19.93 -6.46
N VAL A 669 8.11 19.15 -6.74
CA VAL A 669 8.12 18.23 -7.88
C VAL A 669 7.19 17.05 -7.59
N SER A 670 6.11 16.94 -8.36
CA SER A 670 5.16 15.83 -8.26
C SER A 670 5.55 14.69 -9.19
N HIS A 671 5.96 14.97 -10.43
CA HIS A 671 6.33 13.96 -11.41
C HIS A 671 7.53 14.46 -12.21
N GLU A 672 8.47 13.59 -12.53
CA GLU A 672 9.70 13.94 -13.25
C GLU A 672 10.15 12.75 -14.11
N GLY A 673 10.53 13.02 -15.35
CA GLY A 673 11.16 12.03 -16.21
C GLY A 673 12.61 11.79 -15.82
N PRO A 674 13.14 10.58 -16.02
CA PRO A 674 14.52 10.28 -15.72
C PRO A 674 15.42 11.24 -16.50
N LEU A 675 16.41 11.77 -15.80
CA LEU A 675 17.49 12.52 -16.43
C LEU A 675 18.45 11.51 -17.08
N PRO A 676 19.07 11.85 -18.22
CA PRO A 676 20.11 11.02 -18.82
C PRO A 676 21.18 10.67 -17.78
N VAL A 677 21.46 9.38 -17.60
CA VAL A 677 22.51 8.95 -16.68
C VAL A 677 23.86 9.36 -17.27
N LEU A 678 24.68 10.04 -16.47
CA LEU A 678 26.05 10.39 -16.84
C LEU A 678 26.80 9.11 -17.21
N PRO A 679 27.31 8.96 -18.44
CA PRO A 679 28.06 7.76 -18.85
C PRO A 679 29.21 7.41 -17.90
N GLU A 680 29.77 8.41 -17.24
CA GLU A 680 30.85 8.30 -16.27
C GLU A 680 30.44 7.61 -14.96
N LEU A 681 29.14 7.60 -14.61
CA LEU A 681 28.59 6.97 -13.40
C LEU A 681 28.11 5.52 -13.63
N VAL A 682 28.13 5.03 -14.87
CA VAL A 682 27.62 3.68 -15.24
C VAL A 682 28.75 2.63 -15.32
N LYS A 683 30.00 3.04 -15.10
CA LYS A 683 31.15 2.12 -14.99
C LYS A 683 31.33 1.67 -13.55
#